data_AF-A0A7Y1VG62-F1
#
_entry.id   AF-A0A7Y1VG62-F1
#
_cell.length_a   1.000
_cell.length_b   1.000
_cell.length_c   1.000
_cell.angle_alpha   90.00
_cell.angle_beta   90.00
_cell.angle_gamma   90.00
#
_symmetry.space_group_name_H-M   'P 1'
#
loop_
_entity.id
_entity.type
_entity.pdbx_description
1 polymer ?
#
loop_
_entity_poly.entity_id
_entity_poly.type
_entity_poly.pdbx_seq_one_letter_code
_entity_poly.pdbx_strand_id
1 'polypeptide(L)'
;MDGTGAVVGVLSDSFNATSVGSTSGVSCDRVTLGTDSQTTGDLPPSVGNLAPASPASGLSDEGRGMMEIIHDLAPGAELMFRTAFISETDFAAGIVELAQCGADVIVDDVIYFAEPMFQDGLVAQAVDTVVSDGIPYFTSAGNQGTKGIDQLYVDSQPATDGSSLPVTEIDLHDFEPGSSIDRFIPVTLPPNVGLRLVMQWNQPFTGTLGPGAATDLDLYACSTPTVPCSAGYESIGPQGCDPSNRAGDPLEILTIPAAPGTRTYYVAVDHFCGDQTDTHFRIATYGVNAGIAAITFGTTDSGQPVFDQSQIYGHAAAAGATAVSAVDYRESQSAGGFSGGPELNVQSFSSLGGEIPFYFDGSGNPLPAAPAERSKPDISAPDGTNTSFFGSSDPPCCEGDGFPNFFGTSASAPHAAAVAALLMDSNPAMTPEEVAMRIASTARDIETPGRDHLSGHGFIDALDALEPLVQVSAADADVVELDSGDVSIATVALCLDSAPLSPVTVDWFLSPVVAAADLDYVDAGGTAQFNVGETDIAVQVQVVGDDIEEDDEQFELHLSNPVGVGIDDGIALVTIIDNDTSDTTPPTVSISDPANGSNESGPVVTIAGTAFDADSGVDRVRLHVKDTGLNLYWDGSGWTSDWSWFDPGGTESWSYPMSLNSGSYQALAWSWDGA
;
A
#
# COMPACT_ATOMS: atom_id res chain seq x y z
N MET A 1 0.98 -17.35 5.93
CA MET A 1 1.46 -16.62 4.75
C MET A 1 2.83 -17.15 4.45
N ASP A 2 3.04 -17.61 3.23
CA ASP A 2 4.29 -18.14 2.72
C ASP A 2 4.59 -17.62 1.30
N GLY A 3 3.78 -16.72 0.76
CA GLY A 3 3.93 -16.17 -0.59
C GLY A 3 3.17 -16.96 -1.66
N THR A 4 2.37 -17.95 -1.27
CA THR A 4 1.55 -18.73 -2.20
C THR A 4 0.67 -17.81 -3.05
N GLY A 5 0.72 -18.01 -4.37
CA GLY A 5 -0.06 -17.24 -5.33
C GLY A 5 0.64 -16.00 -5.86
N ALA A 6 1.79 -15.60 -5.30
CA ALA A 6 2.64 -14.56 -5.85
C ALA A 6 3.76 -15.14 -6.74
N VAL A 7 4.12 -14.40 -7.78
CA VAL A 7 5.26 -14.67 -8.65
C VAL A 7 6.30 -13.56 -8.53
N VAL A 8 7.53 -13.89 -8.15
CA VAL A 8 8.63 -12.91 -8.05
C VAL A 8 9.59 -13.05 -9.23
N GLY A 9 9.73 -11.99 -10.01
CA GLY A 9 10.69 -11.86 -11.09
C GLY A 9 12.00 -11.23 -10.63
N VAL A 10 13.12 -11.90 -10.88
CA VAL A 10 14.46 -11.45 -10.47
C VAL A 10 15.30 -11.12 -11.70
N LEU A 11 15.91 -9.94 -11.69
CA LEU A 11 16.88 -9.48 -12.68
C LEU A 11 18.26 -9.30 -12.06
N SER A 12 19.25 -10.02 -12.58
CA SER A 12 20.64 -9.93 -12.11
C SER A 12 21.61 -10.46 -13.18
N ASP A 13 22.82 -10.83 -12.81
CA ASP A 13 23.86 -11.28 -13.74
C ASP A 13 23.52 -12.63 -14.39
N SER A 14 23.32 -13.69 -13.59
CA SER A 14 23.02 -15.04 -14.02
C SER A 14 22.32 -15.87 -12.95
N PHE A 15 21.78 -17.01 -13.40
CA PHE A 15 21.14 -18.00 -12.53
C PHE A 15 21.87 -19.34 -12.48
N ASN A 16 22.48 -19.79 -13.59
CA ASN A 16 23.11 -21.10 -13.68
C ASN A 16 24.25 -21.14 -14.72
N ALA A 17 25.16 -20.17 -14.67
CA ALA A 17 26.28 -20.02 -15.57
C ALA A 17 27.34 -21.13 -15.42
N THR A 18 27.39 -21.80 -14.27
CA THR A 18 28.36 -22.89 -14.00
C THR A 18 28.01 -24.21 -14.69
N SER A 19 26.75 -24.42 -15.08
CA SER A 19 26.35 -25.55 -15.93
C SER A 19 26.39 -25.15 -17.40
N VAL A 20 27.29 -25.77 -18.16
CA VAL A 20 27.52 -25.48 -19.57
C VAL A 20 26.33 -25.99 -20.41
N GLY A 21 25.30 -25.16 -20.50
CA GLY A 21 24.15 -25.36 -21.35
C GLY A 21 23.32 -24.09 -21.35
N SER A 22 23.49 -23.26 -22.37
CA SER A 22 22.54 -22.19 -22.68
C SER A 22 21.14 -22.79 -22.63
N THR A 23 20.30 -22.38 -21.68
CA THR A 23 18.86 -22.57 -21.82
C THR A 23 18.45 -21.72 -23.02
N SER A 24 18.38 -22.36 -24.19
CA SER A 24 17.87 -21.73 -25.39
C SER A 24 16.36 -21.68 -25.28
N GLY A 25 15.83 -20.51 -24.92
CA GLY A 25 14.41 -20.19 -25.03
C GLY A 25 13.94 -19.23 -23.95
N VAL A 26 13.29 -18.16 -24.38
CA VAL A 26 12.40 -17.37 -23.52
C VAL A 26 11.13 -18.22 -23.36
N SER A 27 10.89 -18.78 -22.18
CA SER A 27 9.61 -19.40 -21.86
C SER A 27 9.13 -18.99 -20.49
N CYS A 28 7.89 -18.53 -20.39
CA CYS A 28 7.22 -18.29 -19.12
C CYS A 28 6.98 -19.61 -18.34
N ASP A 29 7.23 -20.77 -18.94
CA ASP A 29 7.06 -22.07 -18.28
C ASP A 29 8.01 -22.24 -17.08
N ARG A 30 7.48 -22.74 -15.97
CA ARG A 30 8.28 -23.17 -14.83
C ARG A 30 8.91 -24.52 -15.12
N VAL A 31 10.24 -24.57 -15.12
CA VAL A 31 11.00 -25.78 -15.45
C VAL A 31 12.05 -26.10 -14.40
N THR A 32 12.36 -27.37 -14.24
CA THR A 32 13.50 -27.81 -13.43
C THR A 32 14.77 -27.59 -14.24
N LEU A 33 15.68 -26.78 -13.69
CA LEU A 33 16.96 -26.42 -14.32
C LEU A 33 18.14 -27.21 -13.75
N GLY A 34 17.91 -27.99 -12.69
CA GLY A 34 18.87 -28.96 -12.15
C GLY A 34 20.07 -28.31 -11.48
N THR A 35 19.89 -27.14 -10.86
CA THR A 35 20.92 -26.54 -10.00
C THR A 35 21.03 -27.31 -8.69
N ASP A 36 22.17 -27.14 -8.00
CA ASP A 36 22.35 -27.70 -6.67
C ASP A 36 21.30 -27.13 -5.70
N SER A 37 20.99 -25.82 -5.75
CA SER A 37 19.94 -25.17 -4.96
C SER A 37 18.56 -25.83 -5.12
N GLN A 38 18.17 -26.21 -6.35
CA GLN A 38 16.91 -26.93 -6.59
C GLN A 38 16.95 -28.38 -6.06
N THR A 39 18.14 -28.97 -5.98
CA THR A 39 18.34 -30.35 -5.52
C THR A 39 18.34 -30.43 -3.99
N THR A 40 18.89 -29.42 -3.31
CA THR A 40 18.95 -29.30 -1.85
C THR A 40 17.67 -28.72 -1.26
N GLY A 41 16.84 -28.05 -2.07
CA GLY A 41 15.60 -27.42 -1.64
C GLY A 41 15.76 -25.96 -1.22
N ASP A 42 16.94 -25.36 -1.45
CA ASP A 42 17.18 -23.92 -1.28
C ASP A 42 16.51 -23.09 -2.40
N LEU A 43 15.98 -23.75 -3.44
CA LEU A 43 15.08 -23.16 -4.42
C LEU A 43 13.90 -24.11 -4.75
N PRO A 44 12.79 -23.56 -5.28
CA PRO A 44 11.68 -24.36 -5.78
C PRO A 44 12.13 -25.36 -6.86
N PRO A 45 11.50 -26.55 -6.94
CA PRO A 45 11.84 -27.57 -7.95
C PRO A 45 11.72 -27.09 -9.40
N SER A 46 10.95 -26.03 -9.64
CA SER A 46 10.76 -25.40 -10.94
C SER A 46 10.78 -23.88 -10.81
N VAL A 47 11.55 -23.22 -11.68
CA VAL A 47 11.60 -21.76 -11.79
C VAL A 47 11.36 -21.37 -13.25
N GLY A 48 10.82 -20.18 -13.48
CA GLY A 48 10.81 -19.58 -14.81
C GLY A 48 12.21 -19.08 -15.14
N ASN A 49 12.72 -19.37 -16.33
CA ASN A 49 13.99 -18.80 -16.78
C ASN A 49 13.81 -18.25 -18.19
N LEU A 50 13.70 -16.93 -18.23
CA LEU A 50 13.48 -16.15 -19.45
C LEU A 50 14.79 -15.76 -20.11
N ALA A 51 15.94 -16.04 -19.50
CA ALA A 51 17.20 -15.53 -19.96
C ALA A 51 17.65 -16.18 -21.28
N PRO A 52 17.95 -15.40 -22.34
CA PRO A 52 18.88 -15.85 -23.36
C PRO A 52 20.26 -16.06 -22.71
N ALA A 53 21.12 -16.89 -23.32
CA ALA A 53 22.49 -17.04 -22.83
C ALA A 53 23.20 -15.68 -22.81
N SER A 54 23.55 -15.20 -21.62
CA SER A 54 24.43 -14.03 -21.49
C SER A 54 25.77 -14.35 -22.17
N PRO A 55 26.27 -13.48 -23.07
CA PRO A 55 27.55 -13.70 -23.74
C PRO A 55 28.75 -13.45 -22.80
N ALA A 56 28.50 -12.96 -21.59
CA ALA A 56 29.52 -12.63 -20.61
C ALA A 56 30.13 -13.89 -19.98
N SER A 57 31.47 -13.94 -19.91
CA SER A 57 32.21 -14.99 -19.22
C SER A 57 32.44 -14.61 -17.75
N GLY A 58 32.38 -15.58 -16.83
CA GLY A 58 32.73 -15.37 -15.42
C GLY A 58 31.59 -14.78 -14.56
N LEU A 59 30.34 -15.04 -14.97
CA LEU A 59 29.15 -14.71 -14.18
C LEU A 59 29.14 -15.49 -12.85
N SER A 60 28.64 -14.86 -11.80
CA SER A 60 28.76 -15.28 -10.41
C SER A 60 27.55 -16.09 -9.92
N ASP A 61 26.46 -16.14 -10.69
CA ASP A 61 25.15 -16.65 -10.29
C ASP A 61 24.52 -15.84 -9.14
N GLU A 62 24.77 -14.53 -9.09
CA GLU A 62 24.22 -13.61 -8.07
C GLU A 62 22.70 -13.63 -8.06
N GLY A 63 22.08 -13.65 -9.23
CA GLY A 63 20.63 -13.80 -9.38
C GLY A 63 20.07 -15.07 -8.75
N ARG A 64 20.81 -16.19 -8.75
CA ARG A 64 20.40 -17.39 -8.02
C ARG A 64 20.51 -17.19 -6.51
N GLY A 65 21.53 -16.50 -6.02
CA GLY A 65 21.65 -16.12 -4.61
C GLY A 65 20.50 -15.23 -4.15
N MET A 66 20.08 -14.25 -4.97
CA MET A 66 18.91 -13.41 -4.70
C MET A 66 17.62 -14.23 -4.61
N MET A 67 17.46 -15.21 -5.50
CA MET A 67 16.29 -16.10 -5.49
C MET A 67 16.24 -17.03 -4.27
N GLU A 68 17.39 -17.47 -3.74
CA GLU A 68 17.43 -18.24 -2.47
C GLU A 68 16.94 -17.38 -1.30
N ILE A 69 17.37 -16.12 -1.22
CA ILE A 69 16.86 -15.16 -0.21
C ILE A 69 15.34 -15.04 -0.28
N ILE A 70 14.78 -14.91 -1.48
CA ILE A 70 13.33 -14.81 -1.66
C ILE A 70 12.65 -16.11 -1.24
N HIS A 71 13.18 -17.26 -1.64
CA HIS A 71 12.60 -18.57 -1.31
C HIS A 71 12.62 -18.87 0.18
N ASP A 72 13.67 -18.47 0.90
CA ASP A 72 13.77 -18.67 2.35
C ASP A 72 12.69 -17.89 3.12
N LEU A 73 12.35 -16.68 2.66
CA LEU A 73 11.35 -15.83 3.32
C LEU A 73 9.92 -16.07 2.81
N ALA A 74 9.76 -16.36 1.52
CA ALA A 74 8.49 -16.61 0.83
C ALA A 74 8.53 -17.93 0.05
N PRO A 75 8.58 -19.10 0.74
CA PRO A 75 8.80 -20.40 0.10
C PRO A 75 7.65 -20.89 -0.80
N GLY A 76 6.45 -20.31 -0.65
CA GLY A 76 5.28 -20.58 -1.50
C GLY A 76 5.26 -19.75 -2.79
N ALA A 77 6.09 -18.71 -2.91
CA ALA A 77 6.15 -17.88 -4.12
C ALA A 77 6.78 -18.64 -5.29
N GLU A 78 6.22 -18.46 -6.48
CA GLU A 78 6.89 -18.90 -7.70
C GLU A 78 7.98 -17.89 -8.09
N LEU A 79 9.09 -18.38 -8.64
CA LEU A 79 10.22 -17.52 -8.99
C LEU A 79 10.52 -17.55 -10.48
N MET A 80 10.87 -16.40 -11.03
CA MET A 80 11.35 -16.22 -12.40
C MET A 80 12.68 -15.49 -12.42
N PHE A 81 13.54 -15.85 -13.38
CA PHE A 81 14.80 -15.17 -13.62
C PHE A 81 14.90 -14.60 -15.03
N ARG A 82 15.46 -13.40 -15.16
CA ARG A 82 15.86 -12.77 -16.42
C ARG A 82 17.21 -12.08 -16.22
N THR A 83 18.18 -12.31 -17.11
CA THR A 83 19.46 -11.56 -16.98
C THR A 83 19.24 -10.08 -17.29
N ALA A 84 19.90 -9.20 -16.54
CA ALA A 84 19.95 -7.75 -16.81
C ALA A 84 21.31 -7.31 -17.39
N PHE A 85 22.24 -8.23 -17.65
CA PHE A 85 23.65 -7.91 -17.94
C PHE A 85 24.00 -7.75 -19.43
N ILE A 86 23.03 -7.70 -20.34
CA ILE A 86 23.28 -7.64 -21.79
C ILE A 86 23.44 -6.19 -22.26
N SER A 87 22.45 -5.33 -22.02
CA SER A 87 22.46 -3.90 -22.33
C SER A 87 21.28 -3.22 -21.64
N GLU A 88 21.29 -1.89 -21.48
CA GLU A 88 20.16 -1.12 -20.93
C GLU A 88 18.84 -1.40 -21.67
N THR A 89 18.88 -1.50 -23.01
CA THR A 89 17.69 -1.82 -23.80
C THR A 89 17.19 -3.24 -23.55
N ASP A 90 18.09 -4.21 -23.39
CA ASP A 90 17.72 -5.59 -23.05
C ASP A 90 17.22 -5.71 -21.61
N PHE A 91 17.79 -4.94 -20.68
CA PHE A 91 17.33 -4.88 -19.29
C PHE A 91 15.91 -4.31 -19.24
N ALA A 92 15.67 -3.17 -19.88
CA ALA A 92 14.32 -2.59 -20.00
C ALA A 92 13.31 -3.57 -20.62
N ALA A 93 13.70 -4.30 -21.67
CA ALA A 93 12.86 -5.35 -22.25
C ALA A 93 12.62 -6.50 -21.28
N GLY A 94 13.65 -6.92 -20.53
CA GLY A 94 13.57 -8.00 -19.54
C GLY A 94 12.59 -7.71 -18.39
N ILE A 95 12.51 -6.46 -17.95
CA ILE A 95 11.53 -6.00 -16.94
C ILE A 95 10.11 -6.23 -17.48
N VAL A 96 9.84 -5.77 -18.71
CA VAL A 96 8.51 -5.93 -19.34
C VAL A 96 8.21 -7.40 -19.66
N GLU A 97 9.21 -8.19 -20.04
CA GLU A 97 9.06 -9.64 -20.29
C GLU A 97 8.66 -10.40 -19.02
N LEU A 98 9.24 -10.06 -17.86
CA LEU A 98 8.86 -10.66 -16.57
C LEU A 98 7.40 -10.34 -16.23
N ALA A 99 6.97 -9.09 -16.39
CA ALA A 99 5.58 -8.69 -16.21
C ALA A 99 4.64 -9.47 -17.15
N GLN A 100 4.98 -9.59 -18.43
CA GLN A 100 4.19 -10.36 -19.41
C GLN A 100 4.13 -11.87 -19.12
N CYS A 101 5.13 -12.40 -18.41
CA CYS A 101 5.15 -13.78 -17.93
C CYS A 101 4.47 -13.95 -16.56
N GLY A 102 3.76 -12.93 -16.08
CA GLY A 102 2.95 -12.96 -14.87
C GLY A 102 3.77 -12.79 -13.60
N ALA A 103 4.81 -11.94 -13.60
CA ALA A 103 5.41 -11.48 -12.35
C ALA A 103 4.42 -10.56 -11.63
N ASP A 104 4.22 -10.81 -10.34
CA ASP A 104 3.46 -9.93 -9.45
C ASP A 104 4.40 -8.98 -8.69
N VAL A 105 5.65 -9.38 -8.43
CA VAL A 105 6.72 -8.53 -7.88
C VAL A 105 7.95 -8.63 -8.77
N ILE A 106 8.66 -7.53 -9.00
CA ILE A 106 9.95 -7.54 -9.71
C ILE A 106 11.05 -6.96 -8.84
N VAL A 107 12.24 -7.56 -8.88
CA VAL A 107 13.42 -7.07 -8.18
C VAL A 107 14.69 -7.19 -9.00
N ASP A 108 15.59 -6.21 -8.88
CA ASP A 108 16.92 -6.25 -9.48
C ASP A 108 18.04 -5.75 -8.56
N ASP A 109 19.28 -5.98 -8.98
CA ASP A 109 20.48 -5.49 -8.32
C ASP A 109 21.53 -4.86 -9.25
N VAL A 110 21.12 -4.45 -10.45
CA VAL A 110 22.04 -4.05 -11.52
C VAL A 110 22.06 -2.55 -11.68
N ILE A 111 23.21 -2.00 -12.10
CA ILE A 111 23.29 -0.58 -12.48
C ILE A 111 24.03 -0.45 -13.81
N TYR A 112 23.52 0.43 -14.68
CA TYR A 112 24.22 0.82 -15.89
C TYR A 112 24.83 2.23 -15.75
N PHE A 113 26.08 2.37 -16.18
CA PHE A 113 26.81 3.64 -16.05
C PHE A 113 26.26 4.76 -16.93
N ALA A 114 25.61 4.43 -18.05
CA ALA A 114 25.04 5.41 -18.97
C ALA A 114 23.53 5.62 -18.77
N GLU A 115 22.97 5.21 -17.63
CA GLU A 115 21.61 5.61 -17.28
C GLU A 115 21.57 7.10 -16.89
N PRO A 116 20.59 7.87 -17.38
CA PRO A 116 20.55 9.30 -17.11
C PRO A 116 20.35 9.63 -15.62
N MET A 117 21.02 10.69 -15.15
CA MET A 117 20.96 11.18 -13.77
C MET A 117 19.94 12.30 -13.55
N PHE A 118 19.44 12.92 -14.63
CA PHE A 118 18.56 14.10 -14.61
C PHE A 118 17.24 13.90 -15.39
N GLN A 119 16.99 12.69 -15.88
CA GLN A 119 15.77 12.29 -16.58
C GLN A 119 15.58 10.78 -16.45
N ASP A 120 14.39 10.26 -16.76
CA ASP A 120 14.19 8.81 -16.80
C ASP A 120 14.80 8.21 -18.08
N GLY A 121 15.76 7.31 -17.89
CA GLY A 121 16.30 6.45 -18.95
C GLY A 121 15.35 5.33 -19.38
N LEU A 122 15.81 4.48 -20.30
CA LEU A 122 15.01 3.36 -20.82
C LEU A 122 14.60 2.36 -19.72
N VAL A 123 15.53 2.07 -18.79
CA VAL A 123 15.27 1.14 -17.68
C VAL A 123 14.29 1.76 -16.69
N ALA A 124 14.50 3.01 -16.28
CA ALA A 124 13.59 3.74 -15.39
C ALA A 124 12.16 3.81 -15.96
N GLN A 125 12.02 4.09 -17.27
CA GLN A 125 10.72 4.09 -17.94
C GLN A 125 10.06 2.70 -17.98
N ALA A 126 10.84 1.62 -18.12
CA ALA A 126 10.32 0.26 -18.04
C ALA A 126 9.84 -0.08 -16.61
N VAL A 127 10.57 0.35 -15.58
CA VAL A 127 10.15 0.24 -14.18
C VAL A 127 8.81 0.97 -13.96
N ASP A 128 8.73 2.25 -14.33
CA ASP A 128 7.52 3.04 -14.15
C ASP A 128 6.34 2.44 -14.94
N THR A 129 6.60 1.83 -16.10
CA THR A 129 5.57 1.13 -16.88
C THR A 129 5.00 -0.07 -16.11
N VAL A 130 5.83 -0.99 -15.61
CA VAL A 130 5.33 -2.19 -14.91
C VAL A 130 4.67 -1.84 -13.57
N VAL A 131 5.16 -0.81 -12.90
CA VAL A 131 4.53 -0.28 -11.68
C VAL A 131 3.16 0.31 -12.00
N SER A 132 3.02 1.04 -13.11
CA SER A 132 1.71 1.52 -13.55
C SER A 132 0.74 0.40 -13.94
N ASP A 133 1.28 -0.76 -14.34
CA ASP A 133 0.52 -1.98 -14.64
C ASP A 133 0.18 -2.82 -13.39
N GLY A 134 0.55 -2.35 -12.19
CA GLY A 134 0.18 -2.98 -10.92
C GLY A 134 1.26 -3.87 -10.29
N ILE A 135 2.50 -3.84 -10.78
CA ILE A 135 3.59 -4.70 -10.31
C ILE A 135 4.62 -3.88 -9.52
N PRO A 136 4.73 -4.00 -8.17
CA PRO A 136 5.78 -3.33 -7.41
C PRO A 136 7.17 -3.77 -7.86
N TYR A 137 8.07 -2.79 -7.89
CA TYR A 137 9.43 -2.95 -8.37
C TYR A 137 10.42 -2.54 -7.27
N PHE A 138 11.33 -3.45 -6.92
CA PHE A 138 12.39 -3.22 -5.94
C PHE A 138 13.75 -3.22 -6.62
N THR A 139 14.68 -2.40 -6.15
CA THR A 139 16.03 -2.37 -6.70
C THR A 139 17.04 -2.05 -5.63
N SER A 140 18.26 -2.53 -5.82
CA SER A 140 19.36 -2.24 -4.92
C SER A 140 19.70 -0.74 -4.98
N ALA A 141 19.90 -0.08 -3.83
CA ALA A 141 20.31 1.33 -3.82
C ALA A 141 21.74 1.54 -4.38
N GLY A 142 22.56 0.48 -4.39
CA GLY A 142 23.96 0.51 -4.78
C GLY A 142 24.91 0.52 -3.59
N ASN A 143 26.18 0.21 -3.87
CA ASN A 143 27.22 -0.02 -2.87
C ASN A 143 28.35 1.03 -2.94
N GLN A 144 28.00 2.29 -3.22
CA GLN A 144 28.94 3.39 -3.47
C GLN A 144 29.05 4.41 -2.31
N GLY A 145 28.36 4.17 -1.20
CA GLY A 145 28.40 5.01 -0.01
C GLY A 145 28.04 6.47 -0.31
N THR A 146 28.72 7.41 0.35
CA THR A 146 28.49 8.85 0.17
C THR A 146 29.37 9.49 -0.91
N LYS A 147 30.09 8.72 -1.73
CA LYS A 147 31.25 9.25 -2.49
C LYS A 147 30.89 9.93 -3.80
N GLY A 148 29.79 10.68 -3.85
CA GLY A 148 29.28 11.40 -5.03
C GLY A 148 29.58 12.89 -5.02
N ILE A 149 29.38 13.51 -6.18
CA ILE A 149 29.36 14.98 -6.35
C ILE A 149 28.01 15.36 -6.94
N ASP A 150 27.44 16.45 -6.45
CA ASP A 150 26.20 17.06 -6.94
C ASP A 150 26.33 18.58 -6.75
N GLN A 151 26.67 19.29 -7.83
CA GLN A 151 27.07 20.70 -7.76
C GLN A 151 26.68 21.50 -9.01
N LEU A 152 26.27 22.74 -8.80
CA LEU A 152 26.21 23.71 -9.89
C LEU A 152 27.63 23.96 -10.41
N TYR A 153 27.81 23.90 -11.72
CA TYR A 153 29.05 24.27 -12.36
C TYR A 153 29.33 25.76 -12.13
N VAL A 154 30.47 26.04 -11.53
CA VAL A 154 31.02 27.38 -11.35
C VAL A 154 32.35 27.48 -12.07
N ASP A 155 32.40 28.36 -13.07
CA ASP A 155 33.60 28.69 -13.82
C ASP A 155 34.62 29.41 -12.91
N SER A 156 35.85 28.88 -12.85
CA SER A 156 36.92 29.48 -12.06
C SER A 156 37.46 30.80 -12.63
N GLN A 157 37.22 31.12 -13.91
CA GLN A 157 37.61 32.37 -14.56
C GLN A 157 36.51 32.92 -15.49
N PRO A 158 35.33 33.32 -14.98
CA PRO A 158 34.14 33.66 -15.78
C PRO A 158 34.28 34.91 -16.67
N ALA A 159 35.41 35.62 -16.59
CA ALA A 159 35.73 36.75 -17.45
C ALA A 159 36.34 36.34 -18.80
N THR A 160 36.81 35.09 -18.92
CA THR A 160 37.45 34.55 -20.12
C THR A 160 36.86 33.18 -20.37
N ASP A 161 36.34 32.97 -21.58
CA ASP A 161 35.81 31.67 -22.01
C ASP A 161 36.80 31.06 -23.00
N GLY A 162 37.20 29.81 -22.77
CA GLY A 162 38.22 29.09 -23.51
C GLY A 162 37.73 27.75 -24.04
N SER A 163 37.92 27.52 -25.34
CA SER A 163 37.56 26.26 -26.00
C SER A 163 38.80 25.59 -26.61
N SER A 164 39.88 25.46 -25.82
CA SER A 164 41.20 25.08 -26.33
C SER A 164 41.68 23.73 -25.84
N LEU A 165 42.18 22.91 -26.78
CA LEU A 165 42.97 21.72 -26.47
C LEU A 165 44.47 22.00 -26.71
N PRO A 166 45.36 21.64 -25.76
CA PRO A 166 45.08 20.98 -24.49
C PRO A 166 44.40 21.91 -23.47
N VAL A 167 43.66 21.30 -22.52
CA VAL A 167 42.93 21.99 -21.44
C VAL A 167 43.78 23.05 -20.71
N THR A 168 43.14 24.14 -20.29
CA THR A 168 43.77 25.27 -19.58
C THR A 168 43.03 25.56 -18.27
N GLU A 169 43.55 26.44 -17.41
CA GLU A 169 42.91 26.74 -16.10
C GLU A 169 41.76 27.74 -16.21
N ILE A 170 41.37 28.12 -17.44
CA ILE A 170 40.38 29.16 -17.69
C ILE A 170 39.00 28.63 -17.30
N ASP A 171 38.56 27.53 -17.93
CA ASP A 171 37.20 26.99 -17.86
C ASP A 171 37.11 25.75 -16.96
N LEU A 172 37.97 25.67 -15.94
CA LEU A 172 37.86 24.62 -14.92
C LEU A 172 36.82 25.01 -13.87
N HIS A 173 36.09 23.99 -13.41
CA HIS A 173 35.16 24.12 -12.29
C HIS A 173 35.88 24.52 -10.99
N ASP A 174 35.31 25.47 -10.26
CA ASP A 174 35.66 25.77 -8.87
C ASP A 174 34.78 24.95 -7.91
N PHE A 175 35.39 23.95 -7.27
CA PHE A 175 34.70 23.04 -6.33
C PHE A 175 34.33 23.71 -5.00
N GLU A 176 34.86 24.90 -4.68
CA GLU A 176 34.55 25.64 -3.44
C GLU A 176 34.39 27.15 -3.66
N PRO A 177 33.33 27.58 -4.38
CA PRO A 177 33.17 28.98 -4.73
C PRO A 177 33.03 29.88 -3.49
N GLY A 178 33.91 30.89 -3.38
CA GLY A 178 33.80 31.98 -2.42
C GLY A 178 34.82 32.00 -1.27
N SER A 179 35.65 30.96 -1.11
CA SER A 179 36.74 30.92 -0.12
C SER A 179 38.12 30.96 -0.80
N SER A 180 38.38 29.99 -1.67
CA SER A 180 39.51 29.86 -2.60
C SER A 180 39.00 29.42 -3.98
N ILE A 181 39.87 29.38 -4.98
CA ILE A 181 39.53 28.76 -6.27
C ILE A 181 40.14 27.35 -6.24
N ASP A 182 39.27 26.35 -6.11
CA ASP A 182 39.65 24.95 -5.96
C ASP A 182 39.34 24.20 -7.26
N ARG A 183 40.30 24.15 -8.19
CA ARG A 183 40.11 23.52 -9.52
C ARG A 183 40.29 22.00 -9.54
N PHE A 184 40.87 21.45 -8.48
CA PHE A 184 41.41 20.10 -8.46
C PHE A 184 41.13 19.42 -7.13
N ILE A 185 40.39 18.30 -7.15
CA ILE A 185 40.14 17.51 -5.95
C ILE A 185 41.00 16.25 -5.95
N PRO A 186 41.88 16.05 -4.95
CA PRO A 186 42.75 14.88 -4.91
C PRO A 186 41.98 13.62 -4.56
N VAL A 187 42.28 12.53 -5.26
CA VAL A 187 41.82 11.18 -4.95
C VAL A 187 43.00 10.23 -4.92
N THR A 188 43.18 9.53 -3.80
CA THR A 188 44.30 8.62 -3.58
C THR A 188 43.84 7.17 -3.66
N LEU A 189 44.37 6.46 -4.64
CA LEU A 189 44.10 5.05 -4.91
C LEU A 189 45.16 4.18 -4.23
N PRO A 190 44.76 3.17 -3.42
CA PRO A 190 45.70 2.19 -2.88
C PRO A 190 46.22 1.26 -3.99
N PRO A 191 47.26 0.44 -3.71
CA PRO A 191 47.80 -0.51 -4.68
C PRO A 191 46.73 -1.46 -5.22
N ASN A 192 46.75 -1.70 -6.54
CA ASN A 192 45.85 -2.60 -7.27
C ASN A 192 44.36 -2.21 -7.24
N VAL A 193 44.05 -0.99 -6.81
CA VAL A 193 42.70 -0.41 -6.89
C VAL A 193 42.68 0.68 -7.96
N GLY A 194 41.61 0.68 -8.76
CA GLY A 194 41.29 1.73 -9.71
C GLY A 194 40.01 2.46 -9.31
N LEU A 195 39.66 3.48 -10.08
CA LEU A 195 38.47 4.31 -9.87
C LEU A 195 37.81 4.59 -11.21
N ARG A 196 36.49 4.51 -11.24
CA ARG A 196 35.66 4.99 -12.34
C ARG A 196 34.82 6.16 -11.84
N LEU A 197 34.80 7.21 -12.63
CA LEU A 197 33.99 8.41 -12.44
C LEU A 197 32.98 8.45 -13.58
N VAL A 198 31.70 8.58 -13.26
CA VAL A 198 30.61 8.73 -14.21
C VAL A 198 30.02 10.11 -13.99
N MET A 199 30.30 11.04 -14.89
CA MET A 199 29.82 12.41 -14.83
C MET A 199 28.69 12.61 -15.81
N GLN A 200 27.63 13.30 -15.37
CA GLN A 200 26.58 13.80 -16.24
C GLN A 200 26.19 15.22 -15.84
N TRP A 201 25.57 15.96 -16.74
CA TRP A 201 25.00 17.28 -16.46
C TRP A 201 23.56 17.38 -16.94
N ASN A 202 22.83 18.39 -16.44
CA ASN A 202 21.40 18.59 -16.63
C ASN A 202 21.03 18.99 -18.08
N GLN A 203 21.31 18.12 -19.02
CA GLN A 203 20.87 18.16 -20.41
C GLN A 203 20.23 16.83 -20.80
N PRO A 204 19.41 16.80 -21.86
CA PRO A 204 18.77 15.57 -22.27
C PRO A 204 19.75 14.65 -23.02
N PHE A 205 19.60 13.35 -22.82
CA PHE A 205 20.24 12.31 -23.64
C PHE A 205 19.75 12.36 -25.09
N THR A 206 20.45 11.66 -25.98
CA THR A 206 20.15 11.60 -27.41
C THR A 206 19.10 10.53 -27.77
N GLY A 207 18.66 10.54 -29.03
CA GLY A 207 17.82 9.49 -29.59
C GLY A 207 16.36 9.62 -29.15
N THR A 208 15.80 8.57 -28.55
CA THR A 208 14.43 8.57 -28.03
C THR A 208 14.31 9.33 -26.71
N LEU A 209 15.43 9.55 -26.02
CA LEU A 209 15.49 10.24 -24.74
C LEU A 209 15.66 11.76 -24.88
N GLY A 210 15.83 12.26 -26.10
CA GLY A 210 15.90 13.69 -26.37
C GLY A 210 16.87 14.09 -27.47
N PRO A 211 17.11 15.41 -27.61
CA PRO A 211 17.94 15.95 -28.69
C PRO A 211 19.45 15.90 -28.41
N GLY A 212 19.88 15.45 -27.23
CA GLY A 212 21.29 15.47 -26.83
C GLY A 212 21.77 16.79 -26.23
N ALA A 213 23.05 16.76 -25.86
CA ALA A 213 23.74 17.85 -25.19
C ALA A 213 24.00 19.05 -26.11
N ALA A 214 23.81 20.25 -25.56
CA ALA A 214 24.10 21.56 -26.14
C ALA A 214 25.30 22.25 -25.46
N THR A 215 25.85 21.65 -24.43
CA THR A 215 27.13 21.99 -23.80
C THR A 215 28.03 20.76 -23.82
N ASP A 216 29.33 21.02 -23.76
CA ASP A 216 30.38 20.02 -23.73
C ASP A 216 31.19 20.23 -22.45
N LEU A 217 31.11 19.24 -21.55
CA LEU A 217 31.88 19.21 -20.32
C LEU A 217 32.85 18.03 -20.38
N ASP A 218 34.13 18.31 -20.15
CA ASP A 218 35.18 17.31 -20.15
C ASP A 218 35.57 16.92 -18.72
N LEU A 219 35.90 15.65 -18.52
CA LEU A 219 36.33 15.12 -17.23
C LEU A 219 37.79 14.70 -17.25
N TYR A 220 38.57 15.18 -16.28
CA TYR A 220 40.00 14.91 -16.17
C TYR A 220 40.38 14.31 -14.82
N ALA A 221 41.43 13.48 -14.82
CA ALA A 221 42.11 12.97 -13.64
C ALA A 221 43.64 13.12 -13.81
N CYS A 222 44.17 14.25 -13.34
CA CYS A 222 45.52 14.71 -13.62
C CYS A 222 46.51 14.13 -12.60
N SER A 223 47.76 13.86 -13.01
CA SER A 223 48.80 13.32 -12.09
C SER A 223 49.36 14.37 -11.11
N THR A 224 49.11 15.64 -11.39
CA THR A 224 49.45 16.81 -10.59
C THR A 224 48.29 17.81 -10.68
N PRO A 225 48.10 18.72 -9.71
CA PRO A 225 46.99 19.70 -9.71
C PRO A 225 47.30 20.87 -10.64
N THR A 226 47.67 20.58 -11.88
CA THR A 226 48.00 21.57 -12.91
C THR A 226 47.63 21.03 -14.28
N VAL A 227 47.15 21.90 -15.15
CA VAL A 227 46.95 21.63 -16.58
C VAL A 227 48.13 22.11 -17.43
N PRO A 228 48.37 21.52 -18.62
CA PRO A 228 47.69 20.35 -19.19
C PRO A 228 47.89 19.08 -18.35
N CYS A 229 46.88 18.21 -18.29
CA CYS A 229 46.86 16.98 -17.48
C CYS A 229 47.77 15.87 -18.04
N SER A 230 49.04 16.21 -18.25
CA SER A 230 50.07 15.31 -18.73
C SER A 230 50.26 14.13 -17.78
N ALA A 231 50.28 12.92 -18.35
CA ALA A 231 50.34 11.64 -17.63
C ALA A 231 49.14 11.36 -16.68
N GLY A 232 47.97 11.94 -16.98
CA GLY A 232 46.69 11.62 -16.33
C GLY A 232 45.77 10.74 -17.20
N TYR A 233 44.47 10.79 -16.87
CA TYR A 233 43.38 10.24 -17.66
C TYR A 233 42.39 11.36 -18.01
N GLU A 234 41.69 11.20 -19.12
CA GLU A 234 40.70 12.17 -19.60
C GLU A 234 39.55 11.42 -20.28
N SER A 235 38.35 12.00 -20.18
CA SER A 235 37.17 11.62 -20.94
C SER A 235 36.66 12.92 -21.56
N ILE A 236 36.79 12.99 -22.88
CA ILE A 236 36.59 14.19 -23.70
C ILE A 236 35.67 13.88 -24.89
N GLY A 237 34.56 13.19 -24.61
CA GLY A 237 33.60 12.79 -25.62
C GLY A 237 33.08 14.01 -26.39
N PRO A 238 32.81 13.92 -27.71
CA PRO A 238 32.30 15.09 -28.42
C PRO A 238 30.81 15.28 -28.13
N GLN A 239 30.46 16.33 -27.39
CA GLN A 239 29.08 16.82 -27.27
C GLN A 239 28.83 18.08 -28.13
N GLY A 240 27.60 18.63 -28.09
CA GLY A 240 27.24 19.85 -28.80
C GLY A 240 27.66 21.12 -28.05
N CYS A 241 27.94 22.20 -28.79
CA CYS A 241 28.33 23.50 -28.21
C CYS A 241 27.24 24.59 -28.27
N ASP A 242 26.05 24.29 -28.80
CA ASP A 242 24.96 25.25 -28.93
C ASP A 242 23.61 24.55 -29.12
N PRO A 243 22.50 25.09 -28.60
CA PRO A 243 21.15 24.58 -28.81
C PRO A 243 20.75 24.28 -30.26
N SER A 244 21.36 24.93 -31.28
CA SER A 244 21.07 24.65 -32.69
C SER A 244 21.86 23.47 -33.28
N ASN A 245 22.90 22.99 -32.58
CA ASN A 245 23.78 21.90 -33.01
C ASN A 245 24.11 20.97 -31.84
N ARG A 246 23.06 20.34 -31.29
CA ARG A 246 23.17 19.34 -30.22
C ARG A 246 23.81 18.05 -30.72
N ALA A 247 24.63 17.43 -29.88
CA ALA A 247 25.29 16.16 -30.17
C ALA A 247 25.70 15.47 -28.87
N GLY A 248 25.80 14.14 -28.91
CA GLY A 248 26.25 13.33 -27.78
C GLY A 248 25.30 13.34 -26.58
N ASP A 249 25.46 12.33 -25.74
CA ASP A 249 24.81 12.31 -24.43
C ASP A 249 25.63 13.20 -23.47
N PRO A 250 25.00 13.87 -22.48
CA PRO A 250 25.69 14.66 -21.47
C PRO A 250 26.35 13.75 -20.45
N LEU A 251 27.38 13.05 -20.89
CA LEU A 251 27.99 11.92 -20.20
C LEU A 251 29.49 11.87 -20.47
N GLU A 252 30.27 11.80 -19.39
CA GLU A 252 31.69 11.42 -19.43
C GLU A 252 31.96 10.26 -18.48
N ILE A 253 32.65 9.22 -18.98
CA ILE A 253 33.04 8.06 -18.17
C ILE A 253 34.56 7.92 -18.20
N LEU A 254 35.19 8.37 -17.12
CA LEU A 254 36.62 8.26 -16.93
C LEU A 254 36.95 7.04 -16.07
N THR A 255 37.86 6.17 -16.54
CA THR A 255 38.38 5.05 -15.75
C THR A 255 39.88 5.16 -15.52
N ILE A 256 40.27 5.27 -14.25
CA ILE A 256 41.64 5.11 -13.77
C ILE A 256 41.85 3.62 -13.44
N PRO A 257 42.65 2.87 -14.22
CA PRO A 257 42.86 1.45 -14.00
C PRO A 257 43.64 1.17 -12.70
N ALA A 258 43.35 0.01 -12.13
CA ALA A 258 44.16 -0.59 -11.08
C ALA A 258 45.61 -0.75 -11.53
N ALA A 259 46.55 -0.32 -10.69
CA ALA A 259 47.97 -0.56 -10.91
C ALA A 259 48.72 -0.68 -9.59
N PRO A 260 49.97 -1.18 -9.62
CA PRO A 260 50.79 -1.32 -8.44
C PRO A 260 51.10 0.04 -7.79
N GLY A 261 51.20 0.04 -6.46
CA GLY A 261 51.58 1.20 -5.67
C GLY A 261 50.43 2.19 -5.42
N THR A 262 50.59 2.97 -4.35
CA THR A 262 49.67 4.07 -4.03
C THR A 262 49.89 5.23 -5.01
N ARG A 263 48.79 5.78 -5.53
CA ARG A 263 48.81 6.86 -6.54
C ARG A 263 47.76 7.91 -6.19
N THR A 264 48.06 9.17 -6.44
CA THR A 264 47.11 10.27 -6.27
C THR A 264 46.86 10.92 -7.62
N TYR A 265 45.60 11.11 -7.95
CA TYR A 265 45.14 11.86 -9.12
C TYR A 265 44.30 13.04 -8.65
N TYR A 266 44.18 14.05 -9.49
CA TYR A 266 43.47 15.28 -9.20
C TYR A 266 42.33 15.41 -10.20
N VAL A 267 41.10 15.28 -9.71
CA VAL A 267 39.89 15.36 -10.53
C VAL A 267 39.61 16.81 -10.87
N ALA A 268 39.32 17.09 -12.13
CA ALA A 268 38.92 18.39 -12.63
C ALA A 268 37.82 18.23 -13.69
N VAL A 269 36.90 19.19 -13.74
CA VAL A 269 35.83 19.29 -14.74
C VAL A 269 36.06 20.57 -15.53
N ASP A 270 36.08 20.47 -16.84
CA ASP A 270 36.29 21.60 -17.75
C ASP A 270 35.00 21.86 -18.54
N HIS A 271 34.65 23.13 -18.74
CA HIS A 271 33.63 23.51 -19.70
C HIS A 271 34.32 23.78 -21.03
N PHE A 272 34.22 22.85 -21.98
CA PHE A 272 34.88 22.98 -23.27
C PHE A 272 34.16 23.99 -24.19
N CYS A 273 32.82 23.95 -24.19
CA CYS A 273 31.98 24.89 -24.94
C CYS A 273 30.49 24.81 -24.56
N GLY A 274 29.74 25.85 -24.92
CA GLY A 274 28.29 25.90 -24.76
C GLY A 274 27.83 26.94 -23.74
N ASP A 275 26.56 26.88 -23.36
CA ASP A 275 26.00 27.73 -22.31
C ASP A 275 26.10 27.03 -20.94
N GLN A 276 27.07 27.46 -20.13
CA GLN A 276 27.28 26.96 -18.76
C GLN A 276 26.29 27.53 -17.72
N THR A 277 25.35 28.40 -18.12
CA THR A 277 24.37 28.98 -17.19
C THR A 277 23.49 27.88 -16.60
N ASP A 278 23.31 27.89 -15.27
CA ASP A 278 22.48 26.92 -14.54
C ASP A 278 22.82 25.44 -14.85
N THR A 279 24.09 25.16 -15.23
CA THR A 279 24.56 23.81 -15.52
C THR A 279 24.81 23.06 -14.24
N HIS A 280 23.93 22.13 -13.91
CA HIS A 280 24.06 21.25 -12.76
C HIS A 280 24.72 19.95 -13.21
N PHE A 281 25.80 19.53 -12.54
CA PHE A 281 26.46 18.26 -12.85
C PHE A 281 26.56 17.36 -11.61
N ARG A 282 26.58 16.06 -11.88
CA ARG A 282 26.74 15.01 -10.89
C ARG A 282 27.88 14.09 -11.28
N ILE A 283 28.61 13.56 -10.28
CA ILE A 283 29.62 12.51 -10.48
C ILE A 283 29.33 11.34 -9.54
N ALA A 284 28.97 10.18 -10.12
CA ALA A 284 28.91 8.91 -9.43
C ALA A 284 30.27 8.20 -9.49
N THR A 285 30.60 7.41 -8.46
CA THR A 285 31.95 6.83 -8.33
C THR A 285 31.91 5.33 -8.07
N TYR A 286 32.79 4.60 -8.76
CA TYR A 286 32.87 3.15 -8.67
C TYR A 286 34.31 2.70 -8.48
N GLY A 287 34.55 1.85 -7.48
CA GLY A 287 35.84 1.23 -7.31
C GLY A 287 36.08 0.18 -8.39
N VAL A 288 37.31 0.08 -8.89
CA VAL A 288 37.73 -0.97 -9.83
C VAL A 288 38.66 -1.92 -9.08
N ASN A 289 38.29 -3.20 -9.04
CA ASN A 289 38.94 -4.29 -8.28
C ASN A 289 38.85 -4.18 -6.73
N ALA A 290 38.11 -3.21 -6.19
CA ALA A 290 37.78 -3.09 -4.78
C ALA A 290 36.56 -2.18 -4.59
N GLY A 291 35.90 -2.25 -3.43
CA GLY A 291 34.85 -1.30 -3.05
C GLY A 291 35.38 0.12 -2.86
N ILE A 292 34.51 1.11 -3.03
CA ILE A 292 34.85 2.54 -3.00
C ILE A 292 35.44 3.00 -1.66
N ALA A 293 35.09 2.32 -0.56
CA ALA A 293 35.60 2.61 0.78
C ALA A 293 37.11 2.41 0.92
N ALA A 294 37.76 1.68 0.01
CA ALA A 294 39.21 1.54 -0.02
C ALA A 294 39.94 2.79 -0.55
N ILE A 295 39.22 3.68 -1.24
CA ILE A 295 39.78 4.87 -1.90
C ILE A 295 39.66 6.07 -0.95
N THR A 296 40.73 6.86 -0.86
CA THR A 296 40.73 8.09 -0.06
C THR A 296 40.39 9.27 -0.96
N PHE A 297 39.24 9.90 -0.72
CA PHE A 297 38.84 11.14 -1.36
C PHE A 297 39.30 12.32 -0.51
N GLY A 298 39.95 13.28 -1.17
CA GLY A 298 40.45 14.48 -0.55
C GLY A 298 39.36 15.49 -0.24
N THR A 299 39.81 16.64 0.23
CA THR A 299 38.99 17.81 0.54
C THR A 299 39.49 18.99 -0.29
N THR A 300 38.69 20.06 -0.32
CA THR A 300 39.11 21.37 -0.82
C THR A 300 40.26 21.95 0.03
N ASP A 301 40.89 23.03 -0.42
CA ASP A 301 41.94 23.73 0.32
C ASP A 301 41.49 24.21 1.71
N SER A 302 40.18 24.48 1.90
CA SER A 302 39.60 24.84 3.20
C SER A 302 39.23 23.64 4.08
N GLY A 303 39.35 22.42 3.55
CA GLY A 303 39.05 21.17 4.24
C GLY A 303 37.60 20.70 4.10
N GLN A 304 36.82 21.23 3.15
CA GLN A 304 35.46 20.74 2.88
C GLN A 304 35.50 19.44 2.06
N PRO A 305 34.69 18.43 2.41
CA PRO A 305 34.52 17.25 1.57
C PRO A 305 33.70 17.59 0.33
N VAL A 306 34.18 17.17 -0.84
CA VAL A 306 33.46 17.33 -2.13
C VAL A 306 32.74 16.04 -2.50
N PHE A 307 33.42 14.90 -2.35
CA PHE A 307 32.85 13.56 -2.55
C PHE A 307 32.06 13.11 -1.32
N ASP A 308 30.94 13.79 -1.07
CA ASP A 308 30.02 13.51 0.05
C ASP A 308 28.55 13.77 -0.33
N GLN A 309 28.20 13.49 -1.59
CA GLN A 309 26.86 13.66 -2.16
C GLN A 309 26.27 12.33 -2.65
N SER A 310 25.02 12.39 -3.08
CA SER A 310 24.21 11.24 -3.52
C SER A 310 24.91 10.37 -4.58
N GLN A 311 24.76 9.04 -4.44
CA GLN A 311 25.22 8.02 -5.39
C GLN A 311 24.07 7.31 -6.12
N ILE A 312 22.81 7.48 -5.69
CA ILE A 312 21.65 6.86 -6.34
C ILE A 312 21.31 7.63 -7.63
N TYR A 313 21.17 6.93 -8.75
CA TYR A 313 20.70 7.48 -10.03
C TYR A 313 20.14 6.37 -10.93
N GLY A 314 19.68 6.74 -12.14
CA GLY A 314 19.11 5.80 -13.11
C GLY A 314 17.79 5.23 -12.61
N HIS A 315 17.50 3.97 -12.93
CA HIS A 315 16.26 3.31 -12.51
C HIS A 315 16.11 3.13 -10.99
N ALA A 316 17.21 3.12 -10.21
CA ALA A 316 17.12 3.19 -8.75
C ALA A 316 16.53 4.53 -8.25
N ALA A 317 16.57 5.57 -9.08
CA ALA A 317 15.89 6.84 -8.86
C ALA A 317 14.55 6.98 -9.62
N ALA A 318 14.06 5.91 -10.26
CA ALA A 318 12.75 5.93 -10.92
C ALA A 318 11.64 6.21 -9.90
N ALA A 319 10.54 6.82 -10.36
CA ALA A 319 9.44 7.19 -9.48
C ALA A 319 8.73 5.96 -8.89
N GLY A 320 8.54 4.92 -9.70
CA GLY A 320 7.91 3.67 -9.29
C GLY A 320 8.86 2.65 -8.63
N ALA A 321 10.17 2.86 -8.67
CA ALA A 321 11.12 1.95 -8.03
C ALA A 321 11.12 2.14 -6.52
N THR A 322 11.22 1.05 -5.76
CA THR A 322 11.59 1.07 -4.34
C THR A 322 13.08 0.73 -4.21
N ALA A 323 13.93 1.73 -3.98
CA ALA A 323 15.36 1.57 -3.78
C ALA A 323 15.65 1.14 -2.33
N VAL A 324 16.43 0.07 -2.18
CA VAL A 324 16.64 -0.61 -0.91
C VAL A 324 18.10 -0.52 -0.46
N SER A 325 18.31 0.12 0.69
CA SER A 325 19.59 0.15 1.40
C SER A 325 19.83 -1.11 2.22
N ALA A 326 21.10 -1.36 2.57
CA ALA A 326 21.51 -2.56 3.30
C ALA A 326 21.76 -2.29 4.78
N VAL A 327 21.28 -3.20 5.64
CA VAL A 327 21.56 -3.26 7.08
C VAL A 327 22.01 -4.68 7.42
N ASP A 328 23.12 -4.81 8.14
CA ASP A 328 23.61 -6.12 8.55
C ASP A 328 22.56 -6.86 9.38
N TYR A 329 22.15 -8.07 8.98
CA TYR A 329 21.12 -8.82 9.71
C TYR A 329 21.49 -9.00 11.20
N ARG A 330 22.79 -9.05 11.54
CA ARG A 330 23.27 -9.24 12.91
C ARG A 330 23.05 -7.99 13.77
N GLU A 331 23.00 -6.81 13.17
CA GLU A 331 22.59 -5.60 13.87
C GLU A 331 21.13 -5.71 14.33
N SER A 332 20.24 -6.29 13.51
CA SER A 332 18.85 -6.50 13.92
C SER A 332 18.73 -7.42 15.13
N GLN A 333 19.48 -8.53 15.15
CA GLN A 333 19.48 -9.48 16.26
C GLN A 333 20.06 -8.91 17.56
N SER A 334 21.02 -7.99 17.43
CA SER A 334 21.72 -7.36 18.55
C SER A 334 21.17 -5.99 18.93
N ALA A 335 20.13 -5.52 18.23
CA ALA A 335 19.63 -4.16 18.30
C ALA A 335 20.75 -3.09 18.21
N GLY A 336 21.64 -3.24 17.22
CA GLY A 336 22.79 -2.35 16.96
C GLY A 336 24.11 -2.77 17.60
N GLY A 337 24.09 -3.68 18.57
CA GLY A 337 25.28 -4.08 19.33
C GLY A 337 26.38 -4.76 18.49
N PHE A 338 26.06 -5.26 17.29
CA PHE A 338 27.00 -5.93 16.40
C PHE A 338 28.10 -4.97 15.88
N SER A 339 27.73 -3.77 15.44
CA SER A 339 28.68 -2.72 15.05
C SER A 339 29.16 -1.86 16.22
N GLY A 340 28.84 -2.28 17.45
CA GLY A 340 29.26 -1.61 18.68
C GLY A 340 28.45 -0.37 19.05
N GLY A 341 27.38 -0.07 18.31
CA GLY A 341 26.43 0.99 18.60
C GLY A 341 25.23 0.52 19.43
N PRO A 342 24.43 1.44 19.99
CA PRO A 342 23.14 1.12 20.63
C PRO A 342 21.96 1.08 19.64
N GLU A 343 22.19 1.44 18.38
CA GLU A 343 21.19 1.61 17.32
C GLU A 343 21.58 0.76 16.11
N LEU A 344 20.60 0.24 15.37
CA LEU A 344 20.87 -0.40 14.08
C LEU A 344 21.35 0.68 13.10
N ASN A 345 22.24 0.34 12.19
CA ASN A 345 22.81 1.30 11.26
C ASN A 345 22.79 0.74 9.85
N VAL A 346 22.59 1.62 8.90
CA VAL A 346 22.79 1.30 7.48
C VAL A 346 24.26 0.99 7.23
N GLN A 347 24.53 -0.04 6.44
CA GLN A 347 25.87 -0.40 6.00
C GLN A 347 26.54 0.80 5.32
N SER A 348 27.77 1.11 5.72
CA SER A 348 28.50 2.30 5.22
C SER A 348 28.75 2.33 3.70
N PHE A 349 28.62 1.18 3.03
CA PHE A 349 28.70 1.10 1.58
C PHE A 349 27.37 1.41 0.88
N SER A 350 26.22 1.35 1.57
CA SER A 350 24.92 1.64 0.97
C SER A 350 24.96 3.06 0.39
N SER A 351 24.62 3.18 -0.88
CA SER A 351 24.67 4.44 -1.60
C SER A 351 23.77 5.49 -0.93
N LEU A 352 24.35 6.66 -0.67
CA LEU A 352 23.60 7.80 -0.18
C LEU A 352 22.58 8.23 -1.23
N GLY A 353 21.31 8.36 -0.82
CA GLY A 353 20.26 8.95 -1.63
C GLY A 353 20.19 10.46 -1.41
N GLY A 354 19.00 10.96 -1.15
CA GLY A 354 18.67 12.38 -1.02
C GLY A 354 17.46 12.76 -1.84
N GLU A 355 17.35 14.05 -2.10
CA GLU A 355 16.44 14.61 -3.10
C GLU A 355 17.17 14.60 -4.45
N ILE A 356 16.83 13.63 -5.30
CA ILE A 356 17.50 13.42 -6.59
C ILE A 356 16.82 14.31 -7.64
N PRO A 357 17.55 15.22 -8.32
CA PRO A 357 16.93 16.23 -9.16
C PRO A 357 16.69 15.75 -10.60
N PHE A 358 15.44 15.81 -11.06
CA PHE A 358 15.07 15.54 -12.45
C PHE A 358 14.68 16.85 -13.16
N TYR A 359 15.30 17.11 -14.30
CA TYR A 359 15.06 18.31 -15.12
C TYR A 359 14.21 18.04 -16.36
N PHE A 360 14.16 16.80 -16.83
CA PHE A 360 13.46 16.41 -18.05
C PHE A 360 12.54 15.21 -17.85
N ASP A 361 11.49 15.13 -18.68
CA ASP A 361 10.70 13.92 -18.84
C ASP A 361 11.49 12.81 -19.58
N GLY A 362 10.92 11.61 -19.68
CA GLY A 362 11.55 10.47 -20.36
C GLY A 362 11.82 10.66 -21.86
N SER A 363 11.32 11.73 -22.48
CA SER A 363 11.59 12.12 -23.87
C SER A 363 12.56 13.30 -23.99
N GLY A 364 13.11 13.78 -22.87
CA GLY A 364 14.08 14.87 -22.84
C GLY A 364 13.44 16.26 -22.92
N ASN A 365 12.14 16.40 -22.70
CA ASN A 365 11.50 17.72 -22.62
C ASN A 365 11.66 18.28 -21.21
N PRO A 366 11.94 19.59 -21.05
CA PRO A 366 12.06 20.21 -19.73
C PRO A 366 10.78 20.08 -18.90
N LEU A 367 10.92 19.74 -17.62
CA LEU A 367 9.81 19.70 -16.69
C LEU A 367 9.35 21.14 -16.33
N PRO A 368 8.03 21.41 -16.25
CA PRO A 368 7.52 22.76 -15.98
C PRO A 368 7.96 23.36 -14.63
N ALA A 369 8.32 22.53 -13.66
CA ALA A 369 8.76 22.91 -12.32
C ALA A 369 10.10 22.24 -11.98
N ALA A 370 11.03 22.20 -12.93
CA ALA A 370 12.36 21.62 -12.71
C ALA A 370 13.17 22.37 -11.62
N PRO A 371 13.97 21.67 -10.81
CA PRO A 371 14.01 20.21 -10.72
C PRO A 371 12.77 19.64 -10.01
N ALA A 372 12.25 18.52 -10.53
CA ALA A 372 11.38 17.64 -9.77
C ALA A 372 12.26 16.72 -8.93
N GLU A 373 12.13 16.79 -7.61
CA GLU A 373 12.96 16.02 -6.69
C GLU A 373 12.37 14.64 -6.41
N ARG A 374 13.24 13.64 -6.35
CA ARG A 374 12.89 12.28 -5.94
C ARG A 374 13.70 11.85 -4.73
N SER A 375 12.99 11.77 -3.63
CA SER A 375 13.39 11.19 -2.37
C SER A 375 13.82 9.72 -2.52
N LYS A 376 15.12 9.41 -2.33
CA LYS A 376 15.65 8.03 -2.23
C LYS A 376 16.67 7.90 -1.07
N PRO A 377 17.06 6.69 -0.63
CA PRO A 377 16.35 5.42 -0.87
C PRO A 377 14.98 5.42 -0.17
N ASP A 378 14.17 4.40 -0.44
CA ASP A 378 12.82 4.32 0.10
C ASP A 378 12.82 3.62 1.46
N ILE A 379 13.61 2.57 1.61
CA ILE A 379 13.71 1.74 2.82
C ILE A 379 15.10 1.09 2.95
N SER A 380 15.34 0.42 4.07
CA SER A 380 16.45 -0.50 4.27
C SER A 380 15.97 -1.92 4.55
N ALA A 381 16.75 -2.91 4.14
CA ALA A 381 16.45 -4.32 4.40
C ALA A 381 17.73 -5.11 4.79
N PRO A 382 17.59 -6.35 5.33
CA PRO A 382 18.74 -7.14 5.75
C PRO A 382 19.74 -7.41 4.63
N ASP A 383 21.02 -7.43 4.98
CA ASP A 383 22.08 -8.01 4.18
C ASP A 383 22.96 -8.94 5.04
N GLY A 384 23.90 -9.62 4.39
CA GLY A 384 24.82 -10.54 5.05
C GLY A 384 24.17 -11.85 5.48
N THR A 385 22.96 -12.17 5.01
CA THR A 385 22.29 -13.44 5.31
C THR A 385 22.93 -14.61 4.57
N ASN A 386 22.63 -15.83 4.99
CA ASN A 386 23.17 -17.02 4.35
C ASN A 386 22.55 -17.28 3.00
N THR A 387 23.34 -17.89 2.12
CA THR A 387 22.85 -18.64 0.96
C THR A 387 23.54 -20.00 0.93
N SER A 388 23.10 -20.91 0.07
CA SER A 388 23.70 -22.25 -0.05
C SER A 388 25.08 -22.23 -0.72
N PHE A 389 25.37 -21.22 -1.55
CA PHE A 389 26.58 -21.18 -2.39
C PHE A 389 27.17 -19.78 -2.66
N PHE A 390 26.37 -18.71 -2.62
CA PHE A 390 26.75 -17.38 -3.07
C PHE A 390 27.27 -16.49 -1.93
N GLY A 391 28.16 -15.56 -2.26
CA GLY A 391 28.72 -14.61 -1.30
C GLY A 391 30.08 -15.02 -0.77
N SER A 392 30.49 -14.39 0.33
CA SER A 392 31.86 -14.53 0.87
C SER A 392 31.92 -15.52 2.03
N SER A 393 32.93 -16.38 2.01
CA SER A 393 33.26 -17.31 3.11
C SER A 393 34.41 -16.83 4.01
N ASP A 394 35.06 -15.68 3.71
CA ASP A 394 36.30 -15.25 4.39
C ASP A 394 36.55 -13.71 4.35
N PRO A 395 36.98 -13.06 5.47
CA PRO A 395 37.10 -13.67 6.79
C PRO A 395 35.72 -14.06 7.28
N PRO A 396 35.59 -15.17 8.04
CA PRO A 396 34.31 -15.72 8.43
C PRO A 396 33.56 -14.59 9.11
N CYS A 397 32.53 -14.08 8.48
CA CYS A 397 31.74 -13.06 9.12
C CYS A 397 30.84 -13.79 10.12
N CYS A 398 31.44 -13.99 11.28
CA CYS A 398 30.88 -14.00 12.62
C CYS A 398 30.14 -15.24 13.11
N GLU A 399 29.48 -16.04 12.27
CA GLU A 399 28.58 -17.10 12.79
C GLU A 399 29.12 -18.54 12.75
N GLY A 400 30.00 -18.87 11.79
CA GLY A 400 30.74 -20.14 11.79
C GLY A 400 29.88 -21.39 11.55
N ASP A 401 28.74 -21.24 10.89
CA ASP A 401 27.79 -22.30 10.56
C ASP A 401 28.13 -23.07 9.27
N GLY A 402 29.03 -22.54 8.46
CA GLY A 402 29.53 -23.18 7.24
C GLY A 402 28.81 -22.78 5.96
N PHE A 403 27.89 -21.82 6.02
CA PHE A 403 27.26 -21.22 4.86
C PHE A 403 27.96 -19.90 4.47
N PRO A 404 28.02 -19.55 3.17
CA PRO A 404 28.47 -18.24 2.74
C PRO A 404 27.42 -17.17 3.01
N ASN A 405 27.87 -15.97 3.39
CA ASN A 405 27.00 -14.82 3.62
C ASN A 405 26.97 -13.91 2.38
N PHE A 406 25.77 -13.52 1.94
CA PHE A 406 25.53 -12.61 0.81
C PHE A 406 25.32 -11.18 1.33
N PHE A 407 26.31 -10.31 1.08
CA PHE A 407 26.30 -8.89 1.47
C PHE A 407 25.95 -7.96 0.31
N GLY A 408 25.58 -6.72 0.65
CA GLY A 408 25.32 -5.66 -0.30
C GLY A 408 23.83 -5.34 -0.43
N THR A 409 23.52 -4.21 -1.04
CA THR A 409 22.14 -3.87 -1.40
C THR A 409 21.49 -4.91 -2.34
N SER A 410 22.33 -5.67 -3.06
CA SER A 410 21.93 -6.85 -3.85
C SER A 410 21.31 -7.98 -3.02
N ALA A 411 21.70 -8.11 -1.75
CA ALA A 411 21.05 -9.03 -0.80
C ALA A 411 19.82 -8.39 -0.13
N SER A 412 19.78 -7.07 0.01
CA SER A 412 18.67 -6.36 0.67
C SER A 412 17.43 -6.20 -0.20
N ALA A 413 17.60 -5.84 -1.47
CA ALA A 413 16.48 -5.74 -2.41
C ALA A 413 15.60 -7.01 -2.49
N PRO A 414 16.16 -8.25 -2.58
CA PRO A 414 15.33 -9.46 -2.61
C PRO A 414 14.61 -9.76 -1.29
N HIS A 415 15.12 -9.31 -0.12
CA HIS A 415 14.34 -9.40 1.12
C HIS A 415 13.08 -8.53 1.04
N ALA A 416 13.19 -7.29 0.55
CA ALA A 416 12.03 -6.40 0.39
C ALA A 416 11.01 -6.98 -0.61
N ALA A 417 11.48 -7.53 -1.73
CA ALA A 417 10.64 -8.19 -2.72
C ALA A 417 9.91 -9.42 -2.14
N ALA A 418 10.56 -10.19 -1.27
CA ALA A 418 9.94 -11.32 -0.59
C ALA A 418 8.86 -10.87 0.41
N VAL A 419 9.07 -9.78 1.13
CA VAL A 419 8.01 -9.18 1.98
C VAL A 419 6.82 -8.72 1.14
N ALA A 420 7.05 -8.13 -0.04
CA ALA A 420 5.98 -7.81 -0.98
C ALA A 420 5.21 -9.04 -1.45
N ALA A 421 5.88 -10.16 -1.71
CA ALA A 421 5.22 -11.43 -2.04
C ALA A 421 4.35 -11.97 -0.89
N LEU A 422 4.80 -11.83 0.37
CA LEU A 422 4.01 -12.18 1.54
C LEU A 422 2.77 -11.27 1.69
N LEU A 423 2.91 -9.98 1.40
CA LEU A 423 1.79 -9.04 1.38
C LEU A 423 0.77 -9.39 0.30
N MET A 424 1.22 -9.83 -0.87
CA MET A 424 0.33 -10.27 -1.95
C MET A 424 -0.40 -11.58 -1.63
N ASP A 425 0.24 -12.53 -0.93
CA ASP A 425 -0.45 -13.70 -0.38
C ASP A 425 -1.56 -13.27 0.61
N SER A 426 -1.29 -12.25 1.43
CA SER A 426 -2.28 -11.68 2.37
C SER A 426 -3.44 -10.97 1.68
N ASN A 427 -3.13 -10.21 0.63
CA ASN A 427 -4.07 -9.36 -0.08
C ASN A 427 -3.59 -9.18 -1.54
N PRO A 428 -4.05 -10.05 -2.45
CA PRO A 428 -3.64 -10.00 -3.86
C PRO A 428 -4.10 -8.75 -4.62
N ALA A 429 -4.95 -7.92 -4.01
CA ALA A 429 -5.47 -6.70 -4.63
C ALA A 429 -4.64 -5.45 -4.32
N MET A 430 -3.58 -5.55 -3.50
CA MET A 430 -2.74 -4.41 -3.18
C MET A 430 -2.05 -3.86 -4.43
N THR A 431 -2.18 -2.56 -4.65
CA THR A 431 -1.44 -1.84 -5.66
C THR A 431 0.04 -1.69 -5.26
N PRO A 432 0.95 -1.43 -6.22
CA PRO A 432 2.36 -1.18 -5.92
C PRO A 432 2.59 -0.09 -4.86
N GLU A 433 1.83 1.01 -4.97
CA GLU A 433 1.90 2.12 -4.02
C GLU A 433 1.47 1.68 -2.61
N GLU A 434 0.41 0.89 -2.50
CA GLU A 434 -0.05 0.36 -1.20
C GLU A 434 0.98 -0.61 -0.60
N VAL A 435 1.63 -1.45 -1.42
CA VAL A 435 2.73 -2.32 -0.97
C VAL A 435 3.90 -1.49 -0.45
N ALA A 436 4.36 -0.51 -1.23
CA ALA A 436 5.47 0.37 -0.85
C ALA A 436 5.16 1.17 0.43
N MET A 437 3.96 1.78 0.52
CA MET A 437 3.52 2.51 1.72
C MET A 437 3.36 1.58 2.93
N ARG A 438 2.86 0.35 2.75
CA ARG A 438 2.72 -0.62 3.85
C ARG A 438 4.09 -0.92 4.43
N ILE A 439 5.06 -1.27 3.59
CA ILE A 439 6.43 -1.58 3.99
C ILE A 439 7.11 -0.36 4.62
N ALA A 440 6.96 0.84 4.03
CA ALA A 440 7.58 2.06 4.52
C ALA A 440 6.99 2.54 5.86
N SER A 441 5.67 2.44 6.05
CA SER A 441 5.00 2.92 7.27
C SER A 441 5.23 2.05 8.49
N THR A 442 5.57 0.77 8.29
CA THR A 442 5.93 -0.15 9.39
C THR A 442 7.43 -0.35 9.54
N ALA A 443 8.23 0.24 8.66
CA ALA A 443 9.67 0.21 8.81
C ALA A 443 10.06 0.80 10.16
N ARG A 444 10.97 0.12 10.85
CA ARG A 444 11.58 0.62 12.07
C ARG A 444 12.55 1.72 11.68
N ASP A 445 12.27 2.94 12.12
CA ASP A 445 13.20 4.05 12.04
C ASP A 445 14.49 3.73 12.82
N ILE A 446 15.64 3.72 12.14
CA ILE A 446 16.93 3.24 12.67
C ILE A 446 18.06 4.28 12.58
N GLU A 447 17.81 5.47 12.04
CA GLU A 447 18.82 6.52 11.90
C GLU A 447 18.29 7.83 12.52
N THR A 448 18.29 8.93 11.76
CA THR A 448 17.71 10.19 12.23
C THR A 448 16.19 10.10 12.20
N PRO A 449 15.47 10.49 13.28
CA PRO A 449 14.03 10.35 13.32
C PRO A 449 13.30 10.92 12.09
N GLY A 450 12.46 10.10 11.49
CA GLY A 450 11.76 10.38 10.23
C GLY A 450 12.48 9.80 9.01
N ARG A 451 12.02 10.18 7.82
CA ARG A 451 12.65 9.73 6.57
C ARG A 451 14.03 10.40 6.42
N ASP A 452 15.04 9.61 6.10
CA ASP A 452 16.41 10.09 5.88
C ASP A 452 17.04 9.59 4.56
N HIS A 453 18.22 10.13 4.23
CA HIS A 453 18.88 9.91 2.94
C HIS A 453 19.70 8.60 2.85
N LEU A 454 19.85 7.86 3.95
CA LEU A 454 20.54 6.57 4.00
C LEU A 454 19.56 5.42 4.21
N SER A 455 18.66 5.53 5.19
CA SER A 455 17.75 4.45 5.57
C SER A 455 16.38 4.53 4.90
N GLY A 456 16.05 5.66 4.27
CA GLY A 456 14.71 5.92 3.77
C GLY A 456 13.74 6.04 4.94
N HIS A 457 12.68 5.25 4.93
CA HIS A 457 11.74 5.15 6.06
C HIS A 457 12.24 4.27 7.21
N GLY A 458 13.40 3.62 7.06
CA GLY A 458 14.00 2.77 8.08
C GLY A 458 14.13 1.32 7.65
N PHE A 459 14.43 0.46 8.62
CA PHE A 459 14.62 -0.98 8.45
C PHE A 459 13.28 -1.70 8.36
N ILE A 460 13.08 -2.46 7.29
CA ILE A 460 11.86 -3.22 7.03
C ILE A 460 11.46 -4.11 8.22
N ASP A 461 10.20 -4.02 8.61
CA ASP A 461 9.59 -4.92 9.58
C ASP A 461 8.49 -5.73 8.89
N ALA A 462 8.83 -6.96 8.48
CA ALA A 462 7.92 -7.84 7.78
C ALA A 462 6.72 -8.25 8.64
N LEU A 463 6.92 -8.43 9.95
CA LEU A 463 5.85 -8.85 10.85
C LEU A 463 4.83 -7.72 10.98
N ASP A 464 5.30 -6.52 11.31
CA ASP A 464 4.42 -5.36 11.43
C ASP A 464 3.76 -4.99 10.09
N ALA A 465 4.44 -5.20 8.95
CA ALA A 465 3.85 -5.01 7.62
C ALA A 465 2.70 -5.99 7.33
N LEU A 466 2.76 -7.22 7.86
CA LEU A 466 1.79 -8.28 7.59
C LEU A 466 0.58 -8.25 8.54
N GLU A 467 0.70 -7.61 9.70
CA GLU A 467 -0.45 -7.39 10.59
C GLU A 467 -1.46 -6.43 9.93
N PRO A 468 -2.76 -6.46 10.26
CA PRO A 468 -3.68 -5.46 9.75
C PRO A 468 -3.46 -4.11 10.45
N LEU A 469 -3.26 -3.06 9.65
CA LEU A 469 -2.95 -1.71 10.13
C LEU A 469 -4.18 -0.97 10.66
N VAL A 470 -5.37 -1.50 10.33
CA VAL A 470 -6.69 -1.03 10.75
C VAL A 470 -7.50 -2.21 11.26
N GLN A 471 -8.31 -1.98 12.28
CA GLN A 471 -9.23 -2.95 12.86
C GLN A 471 -10.67 -2.46 12.72
N VAL A 472 -11.58 -3.34 12.30
CA VAL A 472 -13.02 -3.09 12.24
C VAL A 472 -13.74 -3.65 13.47
N SER A 473 -14.73 -2.90 13.94
CA SER A 473 -15.68 -3.33 14.97
C SER A 473 -17.11 -3.12 14.48
N ALA A 474 -18.01 -4.06 14.76
CA ALA A 474 -19.45 -3.90 14.56
C ALA A 474 -20.10 -3.41 15.86
N ALA A 475 -20.82 -2.30 15.80
CA ALA A 475 -21.49 -1.74 16.97
C ALA A 475 -22.91 -2.33 17.14
N ASP A 476 -23.25 -2.69 18.38
CA ASP A 476 -24.62 -3.03 18.78
C ASP A 476 -25.62 -1.95 18.35
N ALA A 477 -26.83 -2.38 18.03
CA ALA A 477 -27.89 -1.50 17.57
C ALA A 477 -29.23 -1.86 18.19
N ASP A 478 -30.00 -0.83 18.52
CA ASP A 478 -31.39 -1.00 18.95
C ASP A 478 -32.31 -0.38 17.89
N VAL A 479 -33.43 -1.03 17.63
CA VAL A 479 -34.44 -0.56 16.69
C VAL A 479 -35.82 -0.82 17.27
N VAL A 480 -36.71 0.15 17.17
CA VAL A 480 -38.12 -0.03 17.52
C VAL A 480 -38.82 -0.59 16.28
N GLU A 481 -39.63 -1.63 16.46
CA GLU A 481 -40.45 -2.14 15.37
C GLU A 481 -41.59 -1.17 15.00
N LEU A 482 -42.44 -1.58 14.06
CA LEU A 482 -43.59 -0.79 13.58
C LEU A 482 -44.81 -1.71 13.50
N ASP A 483 -45.96 -1.14 13.16
CA ASP A 483 -47.22 -1.86 12.98
C ASP A 483 -47.19 -2.85 11.78
N SER A 484 -48.18 -3.74 11.73
CA SER A 484 -48.29 -4.77 10.70
C SER A 484 -48.29 -4.23 9.27
N GLY A 485 -47.32 -4.70 8.48
CA GLY A 485 -47.15 -4.34 7.09
C GLY A 485 -46.21 -3.16 6.84
N ASP A 486 -45.67 -2.57 7.90
CA ASP A 486 -44.56 -1.62 7.86
C ASP A 486 -43.21 -2.31 8.17
N VAL A 487 -42.12 -1.61 7.86
CA VAL A 487 -40.74 -2.11 8.04
C VAL A 487 -39.89 -1.00 8.64
N SER A 488 -39.21 -1.29 9.76
CA SER A 488 -38.16 -0.41 10.31
C SER A 488 -36.78 -0.86 9.84
N ILE A 489 -35.77 0.00 10.02
CA ILE A 489 -34.40 -0.27 9.57
C ILE A 489 -33.46 -0.25 10.77
N ALA A 490 -32.95 -1.41 11.16
CA ALA A 490 -31.83 -1.52 12.08
C ALA A 490 -30.57 -1.05 11.35
N THR A 491 -29.81 -0.15 11.96
CA THR A 491 -28.56 0.37 11.39
C THR A 491 -27.39 -0.05 12.27
N VAL A 492 -26.63 -1.04 11.81
CA VAL A 492 -25.39 -1.51 12.46
C VAL A 492 -24.24 -0.67 11.92
N ALA A 493 -23.57 0.08 12.79
CA ALA A 493 -22.37 0.83 12.41
C ALA A 493 -21.15 -0.09 12.41
N LEU A 494 -20.38 -0.07 11.33
CA LEU A 494 -19.06 -0.70 11.28
C LEU A 494 -18.01 0.42 11.35
N CYS A 495 -17.12 0.34 12.33
CA CYS A 495 -16.15 1.39 12.64
C CYS A 495 -14.71 0.87 12.52
N LEU A 496 -13.84 1.61 11.85
CA LEU A 496 -12.39 1.39 11.84
C LEU A 496 -11.71 2.24 12.93
N ASP A 497 -10.67 1.67 13.55
CA ASP A 497 -9.83 2.37 14.54
C ASP A 497 -8.97 3.50 13.94
N SER A 498 -8.70 3.43 12.63
CA SER A 498 -8.10 4.50 11.84
C SER A 498 -8.50 4.43 10.37
N ALA A 499 -8.23 5.50 9.62
CA ALA A 499 -8.57 5.55 8.20
C ALA A 499 -7.63 4.65 7.37
N PRO A 500 -8.16 3.78 6.50
CA PRO A 500 -7.34 2.88 5.71
C PRO A 500 -6.70 3.63 4.54
N LEU A 501 -5.49 3.20 4.15
CA LEU A 501 -4.73 3.76 3.01
C LEU A 501 -5.12 3.14 1.67
N SER A 502 -5.85 2.02 1.72
CA SER A 502 -6.41 1.27 0.59
C SER A 502 -7.86 0.90 0.90
N PRO A 503 -8.72 0.61 -0.10
CA PRO A 503 -10.04 0.07 0.19
C PRO A 503 -9.93 -1.27 0.93
N VAL A 504 -10.67 -1.44 2.01
CA VAL A 504 -10.72 -2.68 2.81
C VAL A 504 -12.13 -3.24 2.82
N THR A 505 -12.26 -4.57 2.94
CA THR A 505 -13.57 -5.23 2.92
C THR A 505 -13.72 -6.27 4.01
N VAL A 506 -14.96 -6.43 4.48
CA VAL A 506 -15.39 -7.55 5.33
C VAL A 506 -16.73 -8.09 4.84
N ASP A 507 -16.89 -9.40 4.85
CA ASP A 507 -18.19 -10.02 4.63
C ASP A 507 -19.02 -9.98 5.91
N TRP A 508 -20.34 -9.86 5.78
CA TRP A 508 -21.27 -9.90 6.90
C TRP A 508 -22.47 -10.80 6.62
N PHE A 509 -23.01 -11.43 7.67
CA PHE A 509 -24.23 -12.24 7.63
C PHE A 509 -24.98 -12.15 8.96
N LEU A 510 -26.27 -12.49 8.96
CA LEU A 510 -27.11 -12.47 10.16
C LEU A 510 -27.25 -13.87 10.79
N SER A 511 -27.42 -13.91 12.11
CA SER A 511 -27.69 -15.13 12.88
C SER A 511 -28.80 -14.90 13.90
N PRO A 512 -29.83 -15.76 13.97
CA PRO A 512 -30.91 -15.60 14.93
C PRO A 512 -30.44 -15.89 16.36
N VAL A 513 -30.95 -15.11 17.33
CA VAL A 513 -30.81 -15.41 18.77
C VAL A 513 -32.16 -15.85 19.34
N VAL A 514 -33.10 -14.90 19.45
CA VAL A 514 -34.51 -15.19 19.78
C VAL A 514 -35.45 -14.67 18.70
N ALA A 515 -35.09 -13.60 17.99
CA ALA A 515 -35.77 -13.17 16.78
C ALA A 515 -35.59 -14.22 15.67
N ALA A 516 -36.68 -14.55 15.00
CA ALA A 516 -36.78 -15.46 13.87
C ALA A 516 -36.68 -14.73 12.52
N ALA A 517 -35.79 -15.24 11.67
CA ALA A 517 -35.65 -14.78 10.30
C ALA A 517 -36.96 -14.91 9.49
N ASP A 518 -37.22 -13.88 8.68
CA ASP A 518 -38.41 -13.64 7.85
C ASP A 518 -39.74 -13.54 8.62
N LEU A 519 -39.70 -13.55 9.96
CA LEU A 519 -40.81 -13.17 10.83
C LEU A 519 -40.55 -11.79 11.42
N ASP A 520 -39.40 -11.62 12.08
CA ASP A 520 -39.08 -10.41 12.87
C ASP A 520 -38.03 -9.54 12.15
N TYR A 521 -37.18 -10.16 11.31
CA TYR A 521 -36.25 -9.46 10.43
C TYR A 521 -36.05 -10.20 9.11
N VAL A 522 -35.69 -9.48 8.04
CA VAL A 522 -35.39 -10.09 6.74
C VAL A 522 -33.94 -10.58 6.72
N ASP A 523 -33.74 -11.88 6.46
CA ASP A 523 -32.39 -12.45 6.40
C ASP A 523 -31.56 -11.86 5.24
N ALA A 524 -30.31 -11.51 5.51
CA ALA A 524 -29.45 -10.81 4.58
C ALA A 524 -27.95 -11.04 4.86
N GLY A 525 -27.13 -10.72 3.86
CA GLY A 525 -25.68 -10.73 3.96
C GLY A 525 -25.03 -10.09 2.74
N GLY A 526 -23.74 -9.81 2.83
CA GLY A 526 -22.99 -9.21 1.74
C GLY A 526 -21.57 -8.82 2.13
N THR A 527 -20.94 -7.99 1.31
CA THR A 527 -19.60 -7.46 1.57
C THR A 527 -19.71 -5.97 1.87
N ALA A 528 -19.18 -5.55 3.01
CA ALA A 528 -19.02 -4.17 3.41
C ALA A 528 -17.64 -3.68 2.96
N GLN A 529 -17.58 -2.47 2.38
CA GLN A 529 -16.33 -1.88 1.88
C GLN A 529 -16.14 -0.50 2.49
N PHE A 530 -14.96 -0.27 3.07
CA PHE A 530 -14.49 1.06 3.43
C PHE A 530 -13.58 1.55 2.31
N ASN A 531 -13.86 2.73 1.75
CA ASN A 531 -12.95 3.38 0.83
C ASN A 531 -11.81 4.06 1.58
N VAL A 532 -10.76 4.44 0.85
CA VAL A 532 -9.62 5.19 1.40
C VAL A 532 -10.13 6.42 2.16
N GLY A 533 -9.67 6.58 3.41
CA GLY A 533 -10.06 7.70 4.26
C GLY A 533 -11.37 7.53 5.02
N GLU A 534 -12.20 6.52 4.73
CA GLU A 534 -13.44 6.26 5.45
C GLU A 534 -13.18 5.48 6.73
N THR A 535 -13.74 5.93 7.85
CA THR A 535 -13.63 5.24 9.15
C THR A 535 -14.92 4.57 9.58
N ASP A 536 -16.05 4.87 8.95
CA ASP A 536 -17.36 4.42 9.40
C ASP A 536 -18.27 4.15 8.21
N ILE A 537 -18.92 2.99 8.20
CA ILE A 537 -20.01 2.65 7.28
C ILE A 537 -21.18 2.05 8.06
N ALA A 538 -22.31 1.86 7.39
CA ALA A 538 -23.52 1.33 8.01
C ALA A 538 -24.06 0.14 7.21
N VAL A 539 -24.37 -0.96 7.90
CA VAL A 539 -25.19 -2.07 7.39
C VAL A 539 -26.63 -1.84 7.81
N GLN A 540 -27.55 -1.93 6.85
CA GLN A 540 -28.98 -1.74 7.08
C GLN A 540 -29.69 -3.08 6.99
N VAL A 541 -30.41 -3.45 8.05
CA VAL A 541 -31.23 -4.66 8.14
C VAL A 541 -32.69 -4.26 8.27
N GLN A 542 -33.56 -4.92 7.52
CA GLN A 542 -35.01 -4.69 7.57
C GLN A 542 -35.61 -5.48 8.74
N VAL A 543 -36.34 -4.79 9.61
CA VAL A 543 -37.13 -5.38 10.70
C VAL A 543 -38.59 -5.34 10.31
N VAL A 544 -39.25 -6.48 10.44
CA VAL A 544 -40.64 -6.69 10.00
C VAL A 544 -41.53 -6.37 11.19
N GLY A 545 -42.43 -5.40 11.01
CA GLY A 545 -43.37 -5.01 12.06
C GLY A 545 -44.64 -5.86 12.07
N ASP A 546 -45.22 -6.05 13.26
CA ASP A 546 -46.57 -6.58 13.43
C ASP A 546 -47.42 -5.78 14.44
N ASP A 547 -48.52 -6.34 14.95
CA ASP A 547 -49.44 -5.65 15.88
C ASP A 547 -49.60 -6.46 17.20
N ILE A 548 -48.67 -7.37 17.48
CA ILE A 548 -48.71 -8.34 18.58
C ILE A 548 -47.71 -7.90 19.62
N GLU A 549 -48.16 -7.75 20.86
CA GLU A 549 -47.20 -7.51 21.93
C GLU A 549 -46.40 -8.78 22.28
N GLU A 550 -45.08 -8.64 22.15
CA GLU A 550 -44.03 -9.63 22.40
C GLU A 550 -43.02 -9.12 23.45
N ASP A 551 -41.99 -9.94 23.75
CA ASP A 551 -40.84 -9.47 24.54
C ASP A 551 -39.79 -8.92 23.54
N ASP A 552 -38.96 -7.95 23.95
CA ASP A 552 -37.82 -7.49 23.12
C ASP A 552 -36.99 -8.69 22.59
N GLU A 553 -36.77 -8.72 21.28
CA GLU A 553 -36.11 -9.83 20.60
C GLU A 553 -34.73 -9.45 20.04
N GLN A 554 -33.90 -10.45 19.75
CA GLN A 554 -32.52 -10.22 19.34
C GLN A 554 -32.08 -11.12 18.18
N PHE A 555 -31.24 -10.56 17.32
CA PHE A 555 -30.41 -11.26 16.33
C PHE A 555 -28.99 -10.67 16.32
N GLU A 556 -28.03 -11.39 15.74
CA GLU A 556 -26.64 -10.96 15.65
C GLU A 556 -26.24 -10.71 14.19
N LEU A 557 -25.40 -9.70 13.96
CA LEU A 557 -24.63 -9.53 12.73
C LEU A 557 -23.19 -10.00 12.97
N HIS A 558 -22.69 -10.87 12.10
CA HIS A 558 -21.34 -11.45 12.17
C HIS A 558 -20.47 -10.97 11.02
N LEU A 559 -19.24 -10.53 11.32
CA LEU A 559 -18.21 -10.19 10.34
C LEU A 559 -17.30 -11.39 10.03
N SER A 560 -16.87 -11.51 8.77
CA SER A 560 -16.01 -12.60 8.30
C SER A 560 -15.19 -12.20 7.06
N ASN A 561 -14.28 -13.06 6.61
CA ASN A 561 -13.45 -12.89 5.41
C ASN A 561 -12.84 -11.49 5.24
N PRO A 562 -12.12 -10.96 6.25
CA PRO A 562 -11.56 -9.63 6.13
C PRO A 562 -10.43 -9.59 5.09
N VAL A 563 -10.37 -8.51 4.32
CA VAL A 563 -9.33 -8.23 3.33
C VAL A 563 -8.76 -6.84 3.59
N GLY A 564 -7.47 -6.77 3.93
CA GLY A 564 -6.76 -5.53 4.24
C GLY A 564 -7.10 -4.90 5.60
N VAL A 565 -7.90 -5.57 6.43
CA VAL A 565 -8.37 -5.12 7.76
C VAL A 565 -8.37 -6.28 8.74
N GLY A 566 -8.27 -6.02 10.04
CA GLY A 566 -8.48 -7.02 11.09
C GLY A 566 -9.86 -6.86 11.73
N ILE A 567 -10.39 -7.91 12.35
CA ILE A 567 -11.66 -7.84 13.08
C ILE A 567 -11.34 -7.79 14.58
N ASP A 568 -11.64 -6.66 15.23
CA ASP A 568 -11.52 -6.51 16.70
C ASP A 568 -12.81 -7.00 17.37
N ASP A 569 -13.95 -6.40 17.00
CA ASP A 569 -15.28 -6.89 17.38
C ASP A 569 -16.09 -7.30 16.14
N GLY A 570 -16.25 -8.61 15.98
CA GLY A 570 -16.91 -9.19 14.81
C GLY A 570 -18.41 -9.40 14.98
N ILE A 571 -19.00 -9.08 16.14
CA ILE A 571 -20.39 -9.41 16.45
C ILE A 571 -21.09 -8.15 16.94
N ALA A 572 -22.13 -7.72 16.23
CA ALA A 572 -23.08 -6.74 16.74
C ALA A 572 -24.38 -7.43 17.16
N LEU A 573 -24.80 -7.24 18.41
CA LEU A 573 -26.11 -7.64 18.88
C LEU A 573 -27.13 -6.57 18.50
N VAL A 574 -28.17 -6.99 17.78
CA VAL A 574 -29.27 -6.12 17.39
C VAL A 574 -30.50 -6.47 18.22
N THR A 575 -31.04 -5.47 18.94
CA THR A 575 -32.28 -5.62 19.73
C THR A 575 -33.45 -4.96 19.00
N ILE A 576 -34.47 -5.76 18.71
CA ILE A 576 -35.79 -5.30 18.26
C ILE A 576 -36.60 -4.99 19.52
N ILE A 577 -36.98 -3.73 19.67
CA ILE A 577 -37.76 -3.25 20.80
C ILE A 577 -39.23 -3.28 20.38
N ASP A 578 -40.01 -4.08 21.11
CA ASP A 578 -41.46 -4.13 20.95
C ASP A 578 -42.08 -2.82 21.44
N ASN A 579 -43.01 -2.28 20.65
CA ASN A 579 -43.76 -1.07 21.01
C ASN A 579 -45.27 -1.25 20.89
N ASP A 580 -45.73 -2.50 20.78
CA ASP A 580 -47.14 -2.81 20.70
C ASP A 580 -47.76 -2.86 22.09
N THR A 581 -49.09 -2.75 22.14
CA THR A 581 -49.81 -2.77 23.40
C THR A 581 -51.04 -3.65 23.32
N SER A 582 -51.19 -4.56 24.27
CA SER A 582 -52.43 -5.32 24.44
C SER A 582 -53.58 -4.45 24.99
N ASP A 583 -54.75 -4.48 24.33
CA ASP A 583 -55.97 -3.81 24.83
C ASP A 583 -56.47 -4.50 26.10
N THR A 584 -56.45 -3.75 27.21
CA THR A 584 -56.94 -4.20 28.52
C THR A 584 -58.08 -3.33 29.04
N THR A 585 -58.57 -2.38 28.25
CA THR A 585 -59.59 -1.42 28.66
C THR A 585 -60.97 -1.99 28.32
N PRO A 586 -61.84 -2.29 29.32
CA PRO A 586 -63.17 -2.79 28.99
C PRO A 586 -64.07 -1.68 28.38
N PRO A 587 -64.98 -2.04 27.46
CA PRO A 587 -65.82 -1.08 26.77
C PRO A 587 -66.89 -0.56 27.70
N THR A 588 -67.22 0.72 27.57
CA THR A 588 -68.27 1.37 28.36
C THR A 588 -69.61 1.36 27.62
N VAL A 589 -70.71 1.22 28.34
CA VAL A 589 -72.07 1.33 27.77
C VAL A 589 -72.98 2.15 28.68
N SER A 590 -73.83 2.97 28.08
CA SER A 590 -74.80 3.80 28.78
C SER A 590 -76.18 3.72 28.12
N ILE A 591 -77.23 3.86 28.95
CA ILE A 591 -78.62 4.03 28.48
C ILE A 591 -78.93 5.52 28.56
N SER A 592 -79.24 6.15 27.42
CA SER A 592 -79.39 7.60 27.31
C SER A 592 -80.85 8.06 27.37
N ASP A 593 -81.79 7.29 26.82
CA ASP A 593 -83.20 7.67 26.79
C ASP A 593 -84.11 6.43 26.57
N PRO A 594 -85.16 6.20 27.36
CA PRO A 594 -85.46 6.86 28.63
C PRO A 594 -84.52 6.43 29.75
N ALA A 595 -84.39 7.27 30.76
CA ALA A 595 -83.59 6.96 31.94
C ALA A 595 -84.09 5.67 32.62
N ASN A 596 -83.17 4.79 33.02
CA ASN A 596 -83.50 3.53 33.68
C ASN A 596 -84.43 3.77 34.90
N GLY A 597 -85.57 3.06 34.95
CA GLY A 597 -86.56 3.20 36.02
C GLY A 597 -87.62 4.28 35.78
N SER A 598 -87.67 4.91 34.60
CA SER A 598 -88.70 5.87 34.27
C SER A 598 -90.08 5.21 34.10
N ASN A 599 -91.13 6.01 34.35
CA ASN A 599 -92.50 5.63 34.05
C ASN A 599 -92.87 6.17 32.68
N GLU A 600 -93.05 5.27 31.72
CA GLU A 600 -93.33 5.62 30.33
C GLU A 600 -94.80 5.38 30.00
N SER A 601 -95.42 6.36 29.34
CA SER A 601 -96.83 6.36 28.98
C SER A 601 -96.97 6.36 27.46
N GLY A 602 -97.12 5.17 26.85
CA GLY A 602 -97.32 5.00 25.41
C GLY A 602 -97.41 3.52 24.99
N PRO A 603 -97.91 3.21 23.78
CA PRO A 603 -97.98 1.82 23.29
C PRO A 603 -96.61 1.23 22.91
N VAL A 604 -95.59 2.06 22.70
CA VAL A 604 -94.21 1.68 22.35
C VAL A 604 -93.25 2.64 23.05
N VAL A 605 -92.17 2.11 23.62
CA VAL A 605 -91.03 2.82 24.21
C VAL A 605 -89.79 2.43 23.42
N THR A 606 -88.95 3.40 23.07
CA THR A 606 -87.66 3.15 22.42
C THR A 606 -86.56 3.40 23.43
N ILE A 607 -85.89 2.34 23.87
CA ILE A 607 -84.72 2.46 24.74
C ILE A 607 -83.50 2.63 23.85
N ALA A 608 -82.76 3.71 24.05
CA ALA A 608 -81.56 4.06 23.31
C ALA A 608 -80.37 4.30 24.25
N GLY A 609 -79.18 4.17 23.69
CA GLY A 609 -77.94 4.36 24.42
C GLY A 609 -76.74 4.42 23.49
N THR A 610 -75.58 4.58 24.09
CA THR A 610 -74.28 4.57 23.40
C THR A 610 -73.33 3.61 24.09
N ALA A 611 -72.44 3.00 23.33
CA ALA A 611 -71.27 2.33 23.87
C ALA A 611 -70.00 2.90 23.22
N PHE A 612 -68.91 2.87 23.97
CA PHE A 612 -67.65 3.46 23.57
C PHE A 612 -66.50 2.65 24.16
N ASP A 613 -65.53 2.39 23.30
CA ASP A 613 -64.22 1.90 23.64
C ASP A 613 -63.19 2.77 22.93
N ALA A 614 -62.10 3.11 23.60
CA ALA A 614 -61.10 4.02 23.06
C ALA A 614 -60.04 3.30 22.20
N ASP A 615 -59.91 2.00 22.39
CA ASP A 615 -58.77 1.20 21.94
C ASP A 615 -59.22 0.27 20.80
N SER A 616 -59.97 -0.79 21.07
CA SER A 616 -60.41 -1.77 20.05
C SER A 616 -61.81 -1.53 19.46
N GLY A 617 -62.59 -0.60 20.02
CA GLY A 617 -63.99 -0.39 19.63
C GLY A 617 -64.95 -1.41 20.27
N VAL A 618 -66.25 -1.32 19.99
CA VAL A 618 -67.25 -2.20 20.62
C VAL A 618 -67.72 -3.26 19.62
N ASP A 619 -67.47 -4.55 19.89
CA ASP A 619 -67.96 -5.68 19.06
C ASP A 619 -69.47 -5.88 19.23
N ARG A 620 -69.98 -5.80 20.46
CA ARG A 620 -71.40 -6.01 20.74
C ARG A 620 -71.93 -5.28 21.96
N VAL A 621 -73.21 -4.93 21.88
CA VAL A 621 -74.03 -4.47 23.01
C VAL A 621 -75.15 -5.47 23.28
N ARG A 622 -75.47 -5.68 24.55
CA ARG A 622 -76.61 -6.47 25.02
C ARG A 622 -77.50 -5.63 25.92
N LEU A 623 -78.80 -5.75 25.72
CA LEU A 623 -79.83 -5.07 26.51
C LEU A 623 -80.64 -6.10 27.30
N HIS A 624 -80.96 -5.75 28.54
CA HIS A 624 -81.84 -6.48 29.42
C HIS A 624 -82.96 -5.54 29.86
N VAL A 625 -84.22 -5.96 29.74
CA VAL A 625 -85.37 -5.14 30.14
C VAL A 625 -86.37 -5.96 30.96
N LYS A 626 -86.80 -5.40 32.08
CA LYS A 626 -87.81 -5.94 32.99
C LYS A 626 -89.00 -5.00 33.11
N ASP A 627 -90.21 -5.49 32.87
CA ASP A 627 -91.45 -4.79 33.22
C ASP A 627 -91.69 -4.96 34.73
N THR A 628 -91.65 -3.86 35.48
CA THR A 628 -91.71 -3.91 36.95
C THR A 628 -93.12 -4.11 37.49
N GLY A 629 -94.16 -3.75 36.73
CA GLY A 629 -95.54 -3.94 37.13
C GLY A 629 -96.02 -5.38 36.97
N LEU A 630 -95.49 -6.11 35.98
CA LEU A 630 -95.84 -7.51 35.71
C LEU A 630 -94.78 -8.53 36.13
N ASN A 631 -93.56 -8.08 36.47
CA ASN A 631 -92.42 -8.94 36.78
C ASN A 631 -92.10 -9.93 35.64
N LEU A 632 -92.11 -9.42 34.40
CA LEU A 632 -91.75 -10.14 33.18
C LEU A 632 -90.50 -9.51 32.56
N TYR A 633 -89.76 -10.29 31.76
CA TYR A 633 -88.54 -9.90 31.07
C TYR A 633 -88.73 -9.94 29.56
N TRP A 634 -88.11 -9.01 28.85
CA TRP A 634 -88.13 -8.98 27.39
C TRP A 634 -87.01 -9.85 26.81
N ASP A 635 -87.35 -10.81 25.96
CA ASP A 635 -86.38 -11.73 25.35
C ASP A 635 -85.89 -11.29 23.96
N GLY A 636 -86.31 -10.13 23.48
CA GLY A 636 -86.06 -9.64 22.11
C GLY A 636 -87.22 -9.89 21.14
N SER A 637 -88.25 -10.64 21.55
CA SER A 637 -89.43 -10.95 20.73
C SER A 637 -90.76 -10.84 21.49
N GLY A 638 -90.73 -11.02 22.82
CA GLY A 638 -91.91 -10.94 23.68
C GLY A 638 -91.57 -10.91 25.17
N TRP A 639 -92.62 -10.82 26.00
CA TRP A 639 -92.50 -10.83 27.47
C TRP A 639 -92.57 -12.26 28.01
N THR A 640 -91.58 -12.64 28.82
CA THR A 640 -91.44 -13.97 29.42
C THR A 640 -91.18 -13.89 30.93
N SER A 641 -91.24 -15.02 31.63
CA SER A 641 -90.87 -15.09 33.06
C SER A 641 -89.36 -15.17 33.30
N ASP A 642 -88.58 -15.41 32.24
CA ASP A 642 -87.19 -15.83 32.36
C ASP A 642 -86.24 -14.67 32.06
N TRP A 643 -85.23 -14.51 32.91
CA TRP A 643 -84.20 -13.51 32.72
C TRP A 643 -83.46 -13.73 31.41
N SER A 644 -83.41 -12.71 30.55
CA SER A 644 -82.76 -12.80 29.23
C SER A 644 -82.05 -11.50 28.87
N TRP A 645 -80.97 -11.64 28.09
CA TRP A 645 -80.27 -10.55 27.40
C TRP A 645 -80.54 -10.71 25.91
N PHE A 646 -80.74 -9.60 25.21
CA PHE A 646 -80.96 -9.60 23.76
C PHE A 646 -80.11 -8.53 23.08
N ASP A 647 -80.01 -8.60 21.77
CA ASP A 647 -79.28 -7.63 20.96
C ASP A 647 -80.20 -6.44 20.61
N PRO A 648 -79.88 -5.21 21.06
CA PRO A 648 -80.66 -4.02 20.72
C PRO A 648 -80.40 -3.49 19.30
N GLY A 649 -79.35 -3.98 18.63
CA GLY A 649 -78.90 -3.51 17.32
C GLY A 649 -78.03 -2.25 17.41
N GLY A 650 -76.78 -2.35 16.96
CA GLY A 650 -75.79 -1.27 16.95
C GLY A 650 -74.70 -1.44 18.02
N THR A 651 -73.49 -0.95 17.73
CA THR A 651 -72.30 -1.09 18.59
C THR A 651 -71.85 0.23 19.21
N GLU A 652 -71.89 1.35 18.48
CA GLU A 652 -71.59 2.68 19.05
C GLU A 652 -72.84 3.41 19.54
N SER A 653 -73.91 3.37 18.73
CA SER A 653 -75.22 3.91 19.06
C SER A 653 -76.25 2.82 18.80
N TRP A 654 -77.10 2.57 19.80
CA TRP A 654 -78.09 1.51 19.74
C TRP A 654 -79.45 2.05 20.17
N SER A 655 -80.52 1.53 19.57
CA SER A 655 -81.88 1.91 19.92
C SER A 655 -82.84 0.77 19.63
N TYR A 656 -83.66 0.42 20.61
CA TYR A 656 -84.56 -0.72 20.52
C TYR A 656 -86.00 -0.33 20.88
N PRO A 657 -86.95 -0.38 19.92
CA PRO A 657 -88.36 -0.14 20.17
C PRO A 657 -89.05 -1.38 20.74
N MET A 658 -89.82 -1.23 21.81
CA MET A 658 -90.60 -2.31 22.43
C MET A 658 -91.89 -1.81 23.06
N SER A 659 -92.87 -2.69 23.25
CA SER A 659 -94.13 -2.36 23.93
C SER A 659 -94.08 -2.75 25.41
N LEU A 660 -94.25 -1.77 26.31
CA LEU A 660 -94.44 -2.01 27.74
C LEU A 660 -95.89 -2.39 28.04
N ASN A 661 -96.10 -3.32 28.97
CA ASN A 661 -97.45 -3.72 29.37
C ASN A 661 -97.96 -2.90 30.56
N SER A 662 -97.11 -2.58 31.54
CA SER A 662 -97.51 -1.85 32.76
C SER A 662 -97.13 -0.36 32.78
N GLY A 663 -96.33 0.11 31.82
CA GLY A 663 -95.80 1.47 31.77
C GLY A 663 -94.64 1.76 32.74
N SER A 664 -94.06 0.74 33.38
CA SER A 664 -92.89 0.86 34.27
C SER A 664 -91.85 -0.21 33.95
N TYR A 665 -90.57 0.15 33.85
CA TYR A 665 -89.50 -0.79 33.50
C TYR A 665 -88.17 -0.54 34.23
N GLN A 666 -87.31 -1.54 34.23
CA GLN A 666 -85.88 -1.44 34.53
C GLN A 666 -85.09 -2.00 33.36
N ALA A 667 -84.00 -1.32 32.97
CA ALA A 667 -83.10 -1.78 31.93
C ALA A 667 -81.64 -1.79 32.40
N LEU A 668 -80.90 -2.78 31.92
CA LEU A 668 -79.44 -2.87 32.06
C LEU A 668 -78.86 -3.04 30.66
N ALA A 669 -77.69 -2.46 30.43
CA ALA A 669 -76.92 -2.65 29.21
C ALA A 669 -75.55 -3.22 29.55
N TRP A 670 -74.99 -4.00 28.65
CA TRP A 670 -73.64 -4.58 28.74
C TRP A 670 -72.97 -4.48 27.36
N SER A 671 -71.67 -4.19 27.31
CA SER A 671 -70.83 -4.10 26.11
C SER A 671 -69.67 -5.09 26.19
N TRP A 672 -69.19 -5.53 25.03
CA TRP A 672 -67.99 -6.34 24.85
C TRP A 672 -67.31 -5.93 23.54
N ASP A 673 -66.00 -5.93 23.54
CA ASP A 673 -65.06 -5.42 22.53
C ASP A 673 -64.32 -6.54 21.79
N GLY A 674 -64.18 -7.72 22.40
CA GLY A 674 -63.59 -8.89 21.75
C GLY A 674 -62.23 -9.30 22.31
N ALA A 675 -61.58 -8.38 23.02
CA ALA A 675 -60.34 -8.59 23.76
C ALA A 675 -60.57 -9.36 25.08
#